data_AF-A0A316BYT7-F1
#
_entry.id   AF-A0A316BYT7-F1
#
_cell.length_a   1.000
_cell.length_b   1.000
_cell.length_c   1.000
_cell.angle_alpha   90.00
_cell.angle_beta   90.00
_cell.angle_gamma   90.00
#
_symmetry.space_group_name_H-M   'P 1'
#
loop_
_entity.id
_entity.type
_entity.pdbx_description
1 polymer ?
#
loop_
_entity_poly.entity_id
_entity_poly.type
_entity_poly.pdbx_seq_one_letter_code
_entity_poly.pdbx_strand_id
1 'polypeptide(L)'
;MAICSICKKRHAIVFTSRYENGARIDEGFCLKCAYESGISGVADMFKATGINADNIDEMSDRLEELVKQGGFAANPTEFLKNLASGDGFEPFEDDENGYEFDEDSTPVGITDPEDKKDDKSEEEPMGLPSIFDNFFRKKPEDQEDEGEGKNTKDTRRGRSKPRFKYLNEFGTNLTARAAENKIDRIIGRDAEIDRVIQILNRRSKNNPVLIGAPGVGKTAVAQGLAVKIVEGSVPEKLLNMEVWQLDLPAMVAGTQFRGQFESRIKGVINEAIKAENIILVIDELHTIIGAGDAEGSTNAANILKPALARGELRILGSTTTAEYKRIEKDSALERRFQKVMLDEPSVEMTIEILKGIKDYYEKHHNVTYSDEVIEFAVKASKRYITDRYLPDKAIDLIDEAGSAANLKNVRLVKLANTRKALEAAKVEHQKVIDSMENSSPEEREADYEKAAELKAKVDKLQNEVDALENDISPDPIQIEDIARVVEMWTGIPLKSISETESEKLANLENKLHERVIGQDEAVHAVAAAVRRNRAGFTKKHKPTSFIFVGPTGVGKTELVKALAEAMFDTEDALIRVDMSEYMEAHSVSKLIGSPPGYVGFDDAGQLTEQVRRKPYSVVLFDEIEKAHHDVFNLLLQMLDDGVLTDSHGLHVNFENCIIIMTSNAGSSAKANTIGFFNDTHEAMEQHVQSALKETFRPEFLNRVDETIIFKSLKPEEIRKIVNIMIKDVFSSLDEKHIKGSLTKAAGDRLAEIGYDEKYGARPLRKAIRSNIEDPLSDMFLTGALKDVATLKIDFRRGKFVFDTIKVKTE
;
A
#
# COMPACT_ATOMS: atom_id res chain seq x y z
N MET A 1 46.61 -22.22 -1.20
CA MET A 1 46.30 -21.18 -2.20
C MET A 1 47.37 -21.16 -3.29
N ALA A 2 47.16 -20.48 -4.42
CA ALA A 2 48.20 -20.31 -5.44
C ALA A 2 49.23 -19.25 -5.00
N ILE A 3 50.47 -19.37 -5.47
CA ILE A 3 51.54 -18.38 -5.26
C ILE A 3 51.64 -17.50 -6.51
N CYS A 4 51.94 -16.21 -6.36
CA CYS A 4 52.04 -15.27 -7.47
C CYS A 4 53.01 -15.71 -8.57
N SER A 5 52.55 -15.75 -9.82
CA SER A 5 53.31 -16.16 -11.02
C SER A 5 54.58 -15.35 -11.25
N ILE A 6 54.57 -14.05 -10.92
CA ILE A 6 55.72 -13.13 -11.07
C ILE A 6 56.72 -13.30 -9.92
N CYS A 7 56.36 -12.88 -8.71
CA CYS A 7 57.34 -12.79 -7.61
C CYS A 7 57.67 -14.15 -6.96
N LYS A 8 56.80 -15.14 -7.09
CA LYS A 8 56.88 -16.48 -6.46
C LYS A 8 57.15 -16.47 -4.95
N LYS A 9 56.73 -15.40 -4.25
CA LYS A 9 56.97 -15.14 -2.82
C LYS A 9 55.72 -14.83 -2.01
N ARG A 10 54.83 -13.98 -2.53
CA ARG A 10 53.52 -13.64 -1.93
C ARG A 10 52.40 -14.47 -2.59
N HIS A 11 51.30 -14.68 -1.87
CA HIS A 11 50.12 -15.41 -2.36
C HIS A 11 49.40 -14.68 -3.49
N ALA A 12 48.78 -15.44 -4.40
CA ALA A 12 47.99 -14.91 -5.51
C ALA A 12 46.54 -14.63 -5.06
N ILE A 13 46.04 -13.43 -5.40
CA ILE A 13 44.69 -12.96 -5.06
C ILE A 13 43.97 -12.29 -6.24
N VAL A 14 44.72 -11.70 -7.18
CA VAL A 14 44.19 -11.23 -8.46
C VAL A 14 44.41 -12.34 -9.47
N PHE A 15 43.33 -12.93 -9.98
CA PHE A 15 43.38 -13.97 -11.00
C PHE A 15 42.88 -13.41 -12.33
N THR A 16 43.59 -13.68 -13.41
CA THR A 16 43.21 -13.29 -14.77
C THR A 16 43.55 -14.37 -15.77
N SER A 17 42.90 -14.34 -16.92
CA SER A 17 42.94 -15.39 -17.94
C SER A 17 43.34 -14.80 -19.28
N ARG A 18 44.52 -15.16 -19.80
CA ARG A 18 44.99 -14.74 -21.12
C ARG A 18 45.00 -15.91 -22.10
N TYR A 19 44.63 -15.64 -23.35
CA TYR A 19 44.65 -16.64 -24.41
C TYR A 19 45.95 -16.52 -25.22
N GLU A 20 46.73 -17.59 -25.27
CA GLU A 20 48.03 -17.64 -25.94
C GLU A 20 48.12 -18.96 -26.71
N ASN A 21 48.45 -18.88 -28.01
CA ASN A 21 48.46 -20.03 -28.94
C ASN A 21 47.18 -20.89 -28.97
N GLY A 22 46.02 -20.29 -28.68
CA GLY A 22 44.71 -20.96 -28.67
C GLY A 22 44.34 -21.67 -27.37
N ALA A 23 45.26 -21.73 -26.39
CA ALA A 23 44.96 -22.20 -25.05
C ALA A 23 44.62 -21.03 -24.10
N ARG A 24 43.74 -21.29 -23.13
CA ARG A 24 43.52 -20.40 -21.98
C ARG A 24 44.62 -20.65 -20.95
N ILE A 25 45.34 -19.61 -20.55
CA ILE A 25 46.31 -19.64 -19.47
C ILE A 25 45.76 -18.78 -18.33
N ASP A 26 45.49 -19.40 -17.19
CA ASP A 26 45.03 -18.73 -15.98
C ASP A 26 46.24 -18.39 -15.09
N GLU A 27 46.41 -17.11 -14.77
CA GLU A 27 47.58 -16.57 -14.08
C GLU A 27 47.15 -15.82 -12.81
N GLY A 28 47.84 -16.08 -11.70
CA GLY A 28 47.56 -15.50 -10.38
C GLY A 28 48.65 -14.53 -9.93
N PHE A 29 48.24 -13.37 -9.43
CA PHE A 29 49.12 -12.27 -9.04
C PHE A 29 48.84 -11.83 -7.59
N CYS A 30 49.89 -11.50 -6.83
CA CYS A 30 49.74 -10.81 -5.54
C CYS A 30 49.44 -9.32 -5.77
N LEU A 31 48.92 -8.64 -4.75
CA LEU A 31 48.45 -7.24 -4.83
C LEU A 31 49.48 -6.33 -5.53
N LYS A 32 50.72 -6.26 -5.02
CA LYS A 32 51.81 -5.48 -5.59
C LYS A 32 52.12 -5.83 -7.05
N CYS A 33 52.31 -7.11 -7.38
CA CYS A 33 52.65 -7.49 -8.76
C CYS A 33 51.49 -7.23 -9.74
N ALA A 34 50.23 -7.30 -9.30
CA ALA A 34 49.08 -6.92 -10.12
C ALA A 34 49.05 -5.40 -10.39
N TYR A 35 49.38 -4.58 -9.39
CA TYR A 35 49.50 -3.12 -9.53
C TYR A 35 50.66 -2.74 -10.47
N GLU A 36 51.86 -3.28 -10.24
CA GLU A 36 53.06 -3.03 -11.06
C GLU A 36 52.91 -3.50 -12.52
N SER A 37 52.11 -4.55 -12.77
CA SER A 37 51.91 -5.10 -14.13
C SER A 37 50.91 -4.31 -14.98
N GLY A 38 50.21 -3.32 -14.42
CA GLY A 38 49.29 -2.45 -15.18
C GLY A 38 48.14 -3.18 -15.89
N ILE A 39 47.66 -4.29 -15.32
CA ILE A 39 46.68 -5.18 -15.96
C ILE A 39 45.35 -4.43 -16.17
N SER A 40 44.86 -4.46 -17.41
CA SER A 40 43.61 -3.78 -17.81
C SER A 40 42.42 -4.19 -16.94
N GLY A 41 41.57 -3.23 -16.57
CA GLY A 41 40.46 -3.40 -15.62
C GLY A 41 40.89 -3.42 -14.14
N VAL A 42 42.02 -4.05 -13.80
CA VAL A 42 42.52 -4.11 -12.41
C VAL A 42 42.96 -2.74 -11.91
N ALA A 43 43.56 -1.92 -12.79
CA ALA A 43 44.00 -0.56 -12.45
C ALA A 43 42.84 0.38 -12.04
N ASP A 44 41.64 0.20 -12.59
CA ASP A 44 40.47 1.00 -12.20
C ASP A 44 39.79 0.46 -10.94
N MET A 45 39.87 -0.85 -10.69
CA MET A 45 39.50 -1.44 -9.40
C MET A 45 40.36 -0.88 -8.26
N PHE A 46 41.69 -0.80 -8.44
CA PHE A 46 42.58 -0.22 -7.42
C PHE A 46 42.28 1.26 -7.13
N LYS A 47 41.95 2.07 -8.15
CA LYS A 47 41.47 3.45 -7.93
C LYS A 47 40.18 3.48 -7.12
N ALA A 48 39.22 2.61 -7.44
CA ALA A 48 37.94 2.53 -6.73
C ALA A 48 38.08 2.08 -5.26
N THR A 49 39.13 1.32 -4.93
CA THR A 49 39.47 0.90 -3.55
C THR A 49 40.56 1.75 -2.90
N GLY A 50 40.95 2.90 -3.47
CA GLY A 50 41.97 3.79 -2.87
C GLY A 50 43.40 3.23 -2.79
N ILE A 51 43.71 2.17 -3.54
CA ILE A 51 45.04 1.53 -3.55
C ILE A 51 45.94 2.27 -4.54
N ASN A 52 47.10 2.74 -4.07
CA ASN A 52 48.01 3.62 -4.79
C ASN A 52 49.49 3.25 -4.53
N ALA A 53 50.42 3.99 -5.13
CA ALA A 53 51.85 3.71 -5.01
C ALA A 53 52.43 3.88 -3.60
N ASP A 54 51.74 4.63 -2.72
CA ASP A 54 52.20 4.96 -1.38
C ASP A 54 51.74 3.92 -0.33
N ASN A 55 50.59 3.26 -0.54
CA ASN A 55 50.01 2.26 0.38
C ASN A 55 50.09 0.79 -0.09
N ILE A 56 50.44 0.54 -1.37
CA ILE A 56 50.45 -0.81 -1.97
C ILE A 56 51.35 -1.83 -1.24
N ASP A 57 52.49 -1.43 -0.69
CA ASP A 57 53.38 -2.35 0.03
C ASP A 57 52.83 -2.73 1.42
N GLU A 58 52.37 -1.75 2.21
CA GLU A 58 51.80 -2.03 3.53
C GLU A 58 50.57 -2.93 3.42
N MET A 59 49.65 -2.62 2.50
CA MET A 59 48.48 -3.47 2.25
C MET A 59 48.87 -4.85 1.72
N SER A 60 49.93 -4.97 0.92
CA SER A 60 50.41 -6.27 0.45
C SER A 60 50.93 -7.16 1.57
N ASP A 61 51.60 -6.59 2.58
CA ASP A 61 52.17 -7.37 3.69
C ASP A 61 51.13 -7.67 4.78
N ARG A 62 50.23 -6.72 5.13
CA ARG A 62 49.06 -7.01 6.01
C ARG A 62 48.22 -8.17 5.46
N LEU A 63 47.96 -8.18 4.16
CA LEU A 63 47.17 -9.22 3.48
C LEU A 63 47.89 -10.58 3.49
N GLU A 64 49.21 -10.58 3.31
CA GLU A 64 50.06 -11.78 3.39
C GLU A 64 50.19 -12.33 4.83
N GLU A 65 49.93 -11.54 5.87
CA GLU A 65 49.75 -12.03 7.25
C GLU A 65 48.37 -12.64 7.48
N LEU A 66 47.28 -11.96 7.06
CA LEU A 66 45.92 -12.49 7.16
C LEU A 66 45.74 -13.84 6.43
N VAL A 67 46.34 -13.99 5.24
CA VAL A 67 46.34 -15.26 4.50
C VAL A 67 47.00 -16.40 5.30
N LYS A 68 48.05 -16.12 6.09
CA LYS A 68 48.72 -17.13 6.93
C LYS A 68 47.91 -17.48 8.19
N GLN A 69 47.02 -16.60 8.62
CA GLN A 69 46.08 -16.85 9.72
C GLN A 69 44.83 -17.63 9.25
N GLY A 70 44.68 -17.88 7.94
CA GLY A 70 43.75 -18.87 7.38
C GLY A 70 42.33 -18.38 7.08
N GLY A 71 41.99 -17.14 7.42
CA GLY A 71 40.65 -16.58 7.17
C GLY A 71 40.44 -16.10 5.73
N PHE A 72 39.75 -16.89 4.90
CA PHE A 72 39.20 -16.41 3.62
C PHE A 72 37.91 -17.15 3.21
N ALA A 73 36.78 -16.45 3.32
CA ALA A 73 35.47 -16.87 2.80
C ALA A 73 34.59 -15.65 2.45
N ALA A 74 35.13 -14.69 1.69
CA ALA A 74 34.46 -13.43 1.34
C ALA A 74 34.75 -12.98 -0.11
N ASN A 75 33.93 -12.07 -0.62
CA ASN A 75 33.98 -11.58 -2.00
C ASN A 75 35.21 -10.65 -2.21
N PRO A 76 36.08 -10.86 -3.23
CA PRO A 76 37.36 -10.15 -3.32
C PRO A 76 37.28 -8.61 -3.35
N THR A 77 36.24 -8.04 -3.96
CA THR A 77 36.02 -6.58 -4.02
C THR A 77 35.59 -5.99 -2.68
N GLU A 78 34.89 -6.78 -1.85
CA GLU A 78 34.40 -6.40 -0.54
C GLU A 78 35.52 -6.47 0.51
N PHE A 79 36.31 -7.55 0.46
CA PHE A 79 37.53 -7.70 1.25
C PHE A 79 38.52 -6.54 1.02
N LEU A 80 38.80 -6.20 -0.25
CA LEU A 80 39.71 -5.09 -0.58
C LEU A 80 39.17 -3.72 -0.16
N LYS A 81 37.85 -3.55 -0.08
CA LYS A 81 37.23 -2.30 0.38
C LYS A 81 37.39 -2.12 1.89
N ASN A 82 37.14 -3.18 2.68
CA ASN A 82 37.30 -3.13 4.13
C ASN A 82 38.78 -2.99 4.55
N LEU A 83 39.70 -3.64 3.82
CA LEU A 83 41.15 -3.45 4.04
C LEU A 83 41.59 -1.99 3.77
N ALA A 84 40.86 -1.25 2.93
CA ALA A 84 41.17 0.12 2.54
C ALA A 84 40.48 1.21 3.40
N SER A 85 39.35 0.92 4.06
CA SER A 85 38.75 1.85 5.03
C SER A 85 39.53 1.91 6.35
N GLY A 86 40.30 0.87 6.66
CA GLY A 86 41.21 0.84 7.80
C GLY A 86 40.58 0.39 9.12
N ASP A 87 39.31 0.01 9.10
CA ASP A 87 38.59 -0.55 10.24
C ASP A 87 39.18 -1.91 10.66
N GLY A 88 39.29 -2.13 11.96
CA GLY A 88 39.81 -3.38 12.51
C GLY A 88 38.81 -4.52 12.34
N PHE A 89 39.31 -5.73 12.04
CA PHE A 89 38.53 -6.95 12.23
C PHE A 89 38.41 -7.19 13.74
N GLU A 90 37.25 -6.90 14.33
CA GLU A 90 36.93 -7.41 15.66
C GLU A 90 36.76 -8.94 15.58
N PRO A 91 37.30 -9.72 16.53
CA PRO A 91 36.96 -11.12 16.65
C PRO A 91 35.48 -11.28 17.00
N PHE A 92 34.82 -12.30 16.45
CA PHE A 92 33.53 -12.72 16.99
C PHE A 92 33.75 -13.22 18.43
N GLU A 93 33.03 -12.66 19.39
CA GLU A 93 32.94 -13.23 20.74
C GLU A 93 32.00 -14.45 20.71
N ASP A 94 32.37 -15.52 21.42
CA ASP A 94 31.52 -16.70 21.58
C ASP A 94 30.34 -16.37 22.53
N ASP A 95 29.11 -16.39 22.00
CA ASP A 95 27.90 -16.07 22.77
C ASP A 95 27.45 -17.27 23.65
N GLU A 96 28.23 -17.57 24.69
CA GLU A 96 27.87 -18.53 25.75
C GLU A 96 26.73 -18.00 26.63
N ASN A 97 25.49 -18.04 26.13
CA ASN A 97 24.27 -17.95 26.95
C ASN A 97 23.25 -19.02 26.53
N GLY A 98 23.34 -20.18 27.15
CA GLY A 98 22.43 -21.29 26.91
C GLY A 98 21.03 -21.07 27.50
N TYR A 99 20.01 -21.58 26.82
CA TYR A 99 18.74 -21.97 27.41
C TYR A 99 18.53 -23.47 27.21
N GLU A 100 17.95 -24.12 28.20
CA GLU A 100 18.05 -25.56 28.39
C GLU A 100 17.18 -26.35 27.39
N PHE A 101 17.74 -27.46 26.90
CA PHE A 101 16.95 -28.56 26.35
C PHE A 101 16.43 -29.38 27.54
N ASP A 102 15.11 -29.42 27.73
CA ASP A 102 14.49 -30.43 28.59
C ASP A 102 14.15 -31.66 27.73
N GLU A 103 14.37 -32.86 28.27
CA GLU A 103 14.35 -34.10 27.50
C GLU A 103 12.93 -34.67 27.34
N ASP A 104 12.54 -35.05 26.12
CA ASP A 104 11.61 -36.18 25.97
C ASP A 104 11.82 -36.99 24.67
N SER A 105 11.78 -38.31 24.79
CA SER A 105 11.80 -39.32 23.73
C SER A 105 13.01 -39.41 22.76
N THR A 106 14.14 -39.95 23.26
CA THR A 106 14.97 -40.88 22.46
C THR A 106 15.37 -42.09 23.33
N PRO A 107 15.89 -43.20 22.78
CA PRO A 107 15.67 -43.80 21.46
C PRO A 107 15.00 -45.19 21.61
N VAL A 108 14.78 -45.93 20.51
CA VAL A 108 14.97 -47.40 20.38
C VAL A 108 14.51 -47.86 19.00
N GLY A 109 15.30 -48.71 18.34
CA GLY A 109 14.87 -49.50 17.19
C GLY A 109 14.71 -50.98 17.57
N ILE A 110 13.73 -51.66 17.01
CA ILE A 110 13.52 -53.11 17.19
C ILE A 110 13.29 -53.76 15.82
N THR A 111 13.97 -54.88 15.57
CA THR A 111 13.89 -55.70 14.35
C THR A 111 13.20 -57.03 14.63
N ASP A 112 12.22 -57.38 13.79
CA ASP A 112 11.64 -58.72 13.54
C ASP A 112 11.06 -59.52 14.73
N PRO A 113 10.14 -60.46 14.44
CA PRO A 113 10.60 -61.85 14.24
C PRO A 113 9.99 -62.58 13.02
N GLU A 114 10.73 -63.56 12.51
CA GLU A 114 10.25 -64.63 11.60
C GLU A 114 9.16 -65.50 12.30
N ASP A 115 8.30 -66.29 11.65
CA ASP A 115 8.70 -67.48 10.88
C ASP A 115 7.52 -68.24 10.21
N LYS A 116 7.79 -68.87 9.04
CA LYS A 116 7.08 -69.98 8.34
C LYS A 116 5.55 -69.94 8.10
N LYS A 117 5.16 -69.99 6.81
CA LYS A 117 4.91 -71.26 6.08
C LYS A 117 4.65 -71.12 4.56
N ASP A 118 5.17 -72.11 3.80
CA ASP A 118 4.65 -72.80 2.60
C ASP A 118 3.95 -71.98 1.47
N ASP A 119 4.23 -72.11 0.15
CA ASP A 119 5.14 -72.97 -0.63
C ASP A 119 5.41 -72.37 -2.06
N LYS A 120 6.34 -72.99 -2.83
CA LYS A 120 6.67 -72.88 -4.30
C LYS A 120 5.75 -72.01 -5.22
N SER A 121 6.22 -71.26 -6.23
CA SER A 121 7.54 -71.04 -6.88
C SER A 121 7.43 -69.81 -7.86
N GLU A 122 8.15 -69.51 -8.97
CA GLU A 122 9.14 -70.19 -9.85
C GLU A 122 10.00 -69.16 -10.69
N GLU A 123 10.33 -69.46 -11.97
CA GLU A 123 11.29 -68.80 -12.90
C GLU A 123 10.64 -67.72 -13.83
N GLU A 124 11.30 -66.80 -14.57
CA GLU A 124 12.66 -66.19 -14.64
C GLU A 124 12.57 -64.79 -15.34
N PRO A 125 13.66 -63.97 -15.47
CA PRO A 125 13.53 -62.51 -15.68
C PRO A 125 13.47 -62.01 -17.15
N MET A 126 12.99 -60.77 -17.33
CA MET A 126 13.05 -60.03 -18.61
C MET A 126 13.87 -58.73 -18.46
N GLY A 127 14.88 -58.54 -19.32
CA GLY A 127 15.75 -57.35 -19.33
C GLY A 127 15.35 -56.30 -20.37
N LEU A 128 15.82 -55.06 -20.16
CA LEU A 128 15.75 -53.96 -21.13
C LEU A 128 16.57 -54.30 -22.41
N PRO A 129 16.19 -53.76 -23.58
CA PRO A 129 16.94 -52.58 -24.04
C PRO A 129 16.17 -51.52 -24.85
N SER A 130 16.69 -50.29 -24.74
CA SER A 130 16.80 -49.19 -25.73
C SER A 130 15.84 -49.08 -26.93
N ILE A 131 15.25 -47.89 -27.08
CA ILE A 131 14.53 -47.45 -28.28
C ILE A 131 15.53 -46.85 -29.29
N PHE A 132 15.95 -47.61 -30.31
CA PHE A 132 16.59 -47.04 -31.52
C PHE A 132 16.68 -48.05 -32.69
N ASP A 133 15.57 -48.36 -33.38
CA ASP A 133 15.63 -48.71 -34.82
C ASP A 133 14.26 -48.63 -35.55
N ASN A 134 14.32 -48.60 -36.90
CA ASN A 134 13.24 -48.52 -37.91
C ASN A 134 12.85 -47.12 -38.45
N PHE A 135 13.82 -46.37 -38.98
CA PHE A 135 13.57 -45.19 -39.82
C PHE A 135 13.69 -45.47 -41.35
N PHE A 136 13.41 -46.71 -41.81
CA PHE A 136 13.51 -47.07 -43.24
C PHE A 136 12.51 -48.14 -43.70
N ARG A 137 11.44 -47.72 -44.41
CA ARG A 137 10.93 -48.39 -45.64
C ARG A 137 9.98 -47.47 -46.42
N LYS A 138 9.86 -47.70 -47.73
CA LYS A 138 9.19 -46.79 -48.68
C LYS A 138 8.78 -47.55 -49.95
N LYS A 139 7.66 -47.13 -50.58
CA LYS A 139 7.16 -47.53 -51.93
C LYS A 139 6.69 -49.01 -52.05
N PRO A 140 5.92 -49.37 -53.11
CA PRO A 140 4.82 -48.63 -53.78
C PRO A 140 3.65 -49.55 -54.23
N GLU A 141 2.74 -49.01 -55.05
CA GLU A 141 1.92 -49.72 -56.08
C GLU A 141 0.87 -50.73 -55.59
N ASP A 142 -0.18 -51.10 -56.35
CA ASP A 142 -1.11 -50.35 -57.22
C ASP A 142 -2.18 -51.37 -57.67
N GLN A 143 -3.48 -51.08 -57.55
CA GLN A 143 -4.53 -51.82 -58.26
C GLN A 143 -5.86 -51.06 -58.30
N GLU A 144 -6.45 -51.00 -59.50
CA GLU A 144 -7.78 -50.46 -59.78
C GLU A 144 -8.80 -51.61 -59.80
N ASP A 145 -10.06 -51.33 -59.45
CA ASP A 145 -11.20 -52.13 -59.93
C ASP A 145 -12.49 -51.28 -59.90
N GLU A 146 -13.38 -51.49 -60.87
CA GLU A 146 -14.61 -50.68 -61.08
C GLU A 146 -15.86 -51.37 -60.48
N GLY A 147 -16.84 -50.60 -60.00
CA GLY A 147 -18.08 -51.18 -59.46
C GLY A 147 -19.16 -50.18 -59.02
N GLU A 148 -20.22 -50.07 -59.81
CA GLU A 148 -21.40 -49.19 -59.69
C GLU A 148 -22.10 -49.09 -58.31
N GLY A 149 -22.95 -48.06 -58.12
CA GLY A 149 -24.19 -48.26 -57.32
C GLY A 149 -24.65 -47.19 -56.32
N LYS A 150 -25.10 -46.01 -56.80
CA LYS A 150 -26.07 -45.08 -56.17
C LYS A 150 -26.37 -45.21 -54.64
N ASN A 151 -25.99 -44.19 -53.86
CA ASN A 151 -27.00 -43.37 -53.13
C ASN A 151 -26.40 -42.09 -52.53
N THR A 152 -26.70 -40.93 -53.14
CA THR A 152 -26.32 -39.61 -52.64
C THR A 152 -27.23 -39.16 -51.50
N LYS A 153 -26.85 -39.44 -50.26
CA LYS A 153 -27.43 -38.82 -49.07
C LYS A 153 -26.55 -37.64 -48.63
N ASP A 154 -26.96 -36.41 -48.98
CA ASP A 154 -26.22 -35.19 -48.64
C ASP A 154 -26.08 -35.07 -47.11
N THR A 155 -24.90 -35.44 -46.62
CA THR A 155 -24.51 -35.30 -45.24
C THR A 155 -23.45 -34.22 -45.16
N ARG A 156 -23.91 -32.98 -45.03
CA ARG A 156 -23.07 -31.82 -44.66
C ARG A 156 -22.38 -32.09 -43.33
N ARG A 157 -21.21 -32.75 -43.39
CA ARG A 157 -20.29 -32.90 -42.27
C ARG A 157 -19.86 -31.50 -41.84
N GLY A 158 -20.54 -30.97 -40.82
CA GLY A 158 -20.10 -29.77 -40.13
C GLY A 158 -18.65 -29.99 -39.69
N ARG A 159 -17.74 -29.10 -40.10
CA ARG A 159 -16.37 -29.11 -39.60
C ARG A 159 -16.44 -28.97 -38.08
N SER A 160 -16.04 -30.01 -37.34
CA SER A 160 -15.86 -29.88 -35.90
C SER A 160 -14.85 -28.78 -35.65
N LYS A 161 -15.22 -27.76 -34.84
CA LYS A 161 -14.26 -26.73 -34.40
C LYS A 161 -13.01 -27.43 -33.83
N PRO A 162 -11.80 -26.93 -34.09
CA PRO A 162 -10.59 -27.50 -33.51
C PRO A 162 -10.72 -27.48 -31.97
N ARG A 163 -10.56 -28.65 -31.34
CA ARG A 163 -10.44 -28.73 -29.88
C ARG A 163 -9.05 -28.23 -29.49
N PHE A 164 -8.96 -26.93 -29.22
CA PHE A 164 -7.85 -26.38 -28.45
C PHE A 164 -7.81 -27.06 -27.08
N LYS A 165 -6.62 -27.40 -26.59
CA LYS A 165 -6.42 -27.88 -25.23
C LYS A 165 -5.95 -26.73 -24.35
N TYR A 166 -4.79 -26.17 -24.67
CA TYR A 166 -4.12 -25.18 -23.82
C TYR A 166 -4.91 -23.86 -23.73
N LEU A 167 -5.52 -23.39 -24.82
CA LEU A 167 -6.36 -22.18 -24.77
C LEU A 167 -7.62 -22.35 -23.92
N ASN A 168 -8.22 -23.56 -23.88
CA ASN A 168 -9.38 -23.84 -23.03
C ASN A 168 -9.01 -24.11 -21.55
N GLU A 169 -7.76 -24.45 -21.27
CA GLU A 169 -7.23 -24.77 -19.93
C GLU A 169 -6.63 -23.52 -19.24
N PHE A 170 -6.08 -22.59 -20.02
CA PHE A 170 -5.33 -21.41 -19.54
C PHE A 170 -5.79 -20.08 -20.14
N GLY A 171 -6.99 -20.02 -20.72
CA GLY A 171 -7.48 -18.81 -21.38
C GLY A 171 -9.00 -18.67 -21.43
N THR A 172 -9.45 -17.42 -21.47
CA THR A 172 -10.87 -17.03 -21.58
C THR A 172 -11.14 -16.45 -22.96
N ASN A 173 -12.10 -17.02 -23.69
CA ASN A 173 -12.54 -16.50 -24.99
C ASN A 173 -13.48 -15.29 -24.79
N LEU A 174 -12.93 -14.08 -24.96
CA LEU A 174 -13.70 -12.83 -24.83
C LEU A 174 -14.73 -12.68 -25.96
N THR A 175 -14.42 -13.15 -27.17
CA THR A 175 -15.40 -13.16 -28.29
C THR A 175 -16.62 -14.04 -28.00
N ALA A 176 -16.45 -15.17 -27.31
CA ALA A 176 -17.57 -16.00 -26.86
C ALA A 176 -18.38 -15.29 -25.76
N ARG A 177 -17.71 -14.69 -24.76
CA ARG A 177 -18.39 -13.89 -23.72
C ARG A 177 -19.15 -12.69 -24.31
N ALA A 178 -18.61 -12.02 -25.32
CA ALA A 178 -19.28 -10.94 -26.04
C ALA A 178 -20.57 -11.43 -26.72
N ALA A 179 -20.49 -12.54 -27.47
CA ALA A 179 -21.65 -13.14 -28.14
C ALA A 179 -22.74 -13.63 -27.16
N GLU A 180 -22.36 -13.99 -25.93
CA GLU A 180 -23.27 -14.37 -24.84
C GLU A 180 -23.79 -13.16 -24.02
N ASN A 181 -23.42 -11.92 -24.38
CA ASN A 181 -23.69 -10.69 -23.61
C ASN A 181 -23.17 -10.74 -22.14
N LYS A 182 -22.07 -11.45 -21.91
CA LYS A 182 -21.36 -11.59 -20.62
C LYS A 182 -20.13 -10.68 -20.53
N ILE A 183 -20.22 -9.51 -21.16
CA ILE A 183 -19.27 -8.40 -21.09
C ILE A 183 -20.08 -7.15 -20.77
N ASP A 184 -19.54 -6.29 -19.91
CA ASP A 184 -20.21 -5.09 -19.44
C ASP A 184 -20.20 -3.98 -20.49
N ARG A 185 -21.10 -3.00 -20.37
CA ARG A 185 -21.16 -1.88 -21.33
C ARG A 185 -19.91 -1.02 -21.23
N ILE A 186 -19.14 -0.93 -22.32
CA ILE A 186 -17.92 -0.13 -22.40
C ILE A 186 -18.26 1.24 -22.97
N ILE A 187 -17.87 2.29 -22.27
CA ILE A 187 -18.35 3.66 -22.48
C ILE A 187 -17.14 4.58 -22.66
N GLY A 188 -17.11 5.35 -23.74
CA GLY A 188 -16.10 6.41 -23.95
C GLY A 188 -14.67 5.94 -24.20
N ARG A 189 -14.43 4.67 -24.55
CA ARG A 189 -13.11 4.14 -24.95
C ARG A 189 -13.01 3.81 -26.46
N ASP A 190 -13.91 4.36 -27.26
CA ASP A 190 -13.98 4.13 -28.71
C ASP A 190 -12.70 4.55 -29.45
N ALA A 191 -12.08 5.66 -29.07
CA ALA A 191 -10.87 6.15 -29.72
C ALA A 191 -9.70 5.16 -29.53
N GLU A 192 -9.59 4.55 -28.36
CA GLU A 192 -8.58 3.55 -28.01
C GLU A 192 -8.88 2.19 -28.65
N ILE A 193 -10.15 1.77 -28.68
CA ILE A 193 -10.59 0.54 -29.37
C ILE A 193 -10.34 0.66 -30.88
N ASP A 194 -10.71 1.78 -31.50
CA ASP A 194 -10.49 2.03 -32.93
C ASP A 194 -9.00 2.18 -33.24
N ARG A 195 -8.20 2.72 -32.32
CA ARG A 195 -6.73 2.73 -32.42
C ARG A 195 -6.14 1.32 -32.32
N VAL A 196 -6.65 0.46 -31.46
CA VAL A 196 -6.28 -0.96 -31.36
C VAL A 196 -6.62 -1.71 -32.66
N ILE A 197 -7.82 -1.53 -33.19
CA ILE A 197 -8.28 -2.07 -34.49
C ILE A 197 -7.37 -1.58 -35.64
N GLN A 198 -7.08 -0.27 -35.68
CA GLN A 198 -6.18 0.34 -36.67
C GLN A 198 -4.79 -0.29 -36.62
N ILE A 199 -4.26 -0.57 -35.42
CA ILE A 199 -2.94 -1.21 -35.24
C ILE A 199 -2.97 -2.67 -35.69
N LEU A 200 -3.97 -3.45 -35.27
CA LEU A 200 -4.11 -4.88 -35.63
C LEU A 200 -4.23 -5.11 -37.14
N ASN A 201 -4.79 -4.15 -37.90
CA ASN A 201 -4.92 -4.19 -39.36
C ASN A 201 -3.62 -3.82 -40.12
N ARG A 202 -2.55 -3.38 -39.43
CA ARG A 202 -1.26 -3.03 -40.07
C ARG A 202 -0.51 -4.27 -40.56
N ARG A 203 0.32 -4.07 -41.58
CA ARG A 203 1.27 -5.10 -42.08
C ARG A 203 2.50 -5.28 -41.17
N SER A 204 2.83 -4.29 -40.33
CA SER A 204 3.96 -4.30 -39.40
C SER A 204 3.71 -3.37 -38.21
N LYS A 205 4.37 -3.63 -37.07
CA LYS A 205 4.02 -3.07 -35.74
C LYS A 205 2.50 -3.20 -35.49
N ASN A 206 1.99 -4.43 -35.63
CA ASN A 206 0.59 -4.81 -35.55
C ASN A 206 0.16 -5.41 -34.19
N ASN A 207 1.03 -5.33 -33.18
CA ASN A 207 0.73 -5.75 -31.81
C ASN A 207 0.53 -4.49 -30.95
N PRO A 208 -0.72 -4.09 -30.66
CA PRO A 208 -0.97 -2.97 -29.74
C PRO A 208 -0.54 -3.31 -28.31
N VAL A 209 -0.02 -2.32 -27.58
CA VAL A 209 0.17 -2.40 -26.12
C VAL A 209 -0.51 -1.21 -25.47
N LEU A 210 -1.45 -1.51 -24.58
CA LEU A 210 -2.16 -0.55 -23.73
C LEU A 210 -1.25 -0.16 -22.58
N ILE A 211 -0.91 1.13 -22.49
CA ILE A 211 -0.03 1.69 -21.48
C ILE A 211 -0.83 2.72 -20.68
N GLY A 212 -1.01 2.47 -19.41
CA GLY A 212 -1.75 3.35 -18.51
C GLY A 212 -1.63 2.89 -17.05
N ALA A 213 -2.05 3.73 -16.11
CA ALA A 213 -2.06 3.39 -14.69
C ALA A 213 -2.94 2.16 -14.38
N PRO A 214 -2.85 1.56 -13.17
CA PRO A 214 -3.86 0.63 -12.68
C PRO A 214 -5.27 1.26 -12.73
N GLY A 215 -6.31 0.43 -12.82
CA GLY A 215 -7.71 0.86 -12.76
C GLY A 215 -8.30 1.59 -13.98
N VAL A 216 -7.51 2.23 -14.85
CA VAL A 216 -8.01 3.10 -15.95
C VAL A 216 -8.83 2.41 -17.06
N GLY A 217 -9.17 1.12 -16.92
CA GLY A 217 -9.97 0.36 -17.89
C GLY A 217 -9.17 -0.33 -19.01
N LYS A 218 -7.91 -0.72 -18.77
CA LYS A 218 -7.08 -1.44 -19.77
C LYS A 218 -7.79 -2.70 -20.31
N THR A 219 -8.35 -3.53 -19.43
CA THR A 219 -9.08 -4.75 -19.79
C THR A 219 -10.39 -4.46 -20.53
N ALA A 220 -11.05 -3.33 -20.25
CA ALA A 220 -12.27 -2.92 -20.94
C ALA A 220 -12.03 -2.65 -22.45
N VAL A 221 -10.85 -2.13 -22.84
CA VAL A 221 -10.49 -1.97 -24.26
C VAL A 221 -10.29 -3.33 -24.95
N ALA A 222 -9.74 -4.33 -24.25
CA ALA A 222 -9.60 -5.69 -24.79
C ALA A 222 -10.95 -6.39 -24.96
N GLN A 223 -11.88 -6.18 -24.03
CA GLN A 223 -13.26 -6.63 -24.14
C GLN A 223 -14.01 -5.89 -25.26
N GLY A 224 -13.79 -4.58 -25.43
CA GLY A 224 -14.43 -3.77 -26.48
C GLY A 224 -14.01 -4.14 -27.89
N LEU A 225 -12.75 -4.56 -28.06
CA LEU A 225 -12.29 -5.20 -29.30
C LEU A 225 -13.11 -6.48 -29.61
N ALA A 226 -13.38 -7.32 -28.61
CA ALA A 226 -14.17 -8.53 -28.79
C ALA A 226 -15.63 -8.22 -29.14
N VAL A 227 -16.23 -7.19 -28.53
CA VAL A 227 -17.59 -6.72 -28.86
C VAL A 227 -17.66 -6.21 -30.30
N LYS A 228 -16.78 -5.27 -30.71
CA LYS A 228 -16.77 -4.75 -32.10
C LYS A 228 -16.51 -5.84 -33.14
N ILE A 229 -15.78 -6.90 -32.81
CA ILE A 229 -15.62 -8.08 -33.69
C ILE A 229 -16.95 -8.83 -33.85
N VAL A 230 -17.67 -9.12 -32.75
CA VAL A 230 -18.96 -9.85 -32.79
C VAL A 230 -20.05 -9.06 -33.53
N GLU A 231 -20.07 -7.74 -33.39
CA GLU A 231 -20.98 -6.84 -34.13
C GLU A 231 -20.68 -6.75 -35.63
N GLY A 232 -19.47 -7.15 -36.06
CA GLY A 232 -18.97 -6.87 -37.40
C GLY A 232 -18.47 -5.44 -37.61
N SER A 233 -18.37 -4.64 -36.53
CA SER A 233 -17.86 -3.26 -36.47
C SER A 233 -16.34 -3.14 -36.68
N VAL A 234 -15.73 -4.03 -37.49
CA VAL A 234 -14.28 -4.11 -37.73
C VAL A 234 -13.95 -4.35 -39.22
N PRO A 235 -12.74 -3.98 -39.70
CA PRO A 235 -12.28 -4.30 -41.04
C PRO A 235 -12.27 -5.82 -41.33
N GLU A 236 -12.52 -6.19 -42.59
CA GLU A 236 -12.66 -7.58 -43.09
C GLU A 236 -11.66 -8.60 -42.49
N LYS A 237 -10.37 -8.23 -42.40
CA LYS A 237 -9.29 -9.08 -41.86
C LYS A 237 -9.42 -9.42 -40.37
N LEU A 238 -10.37 -8.79 -39.66
CA LEU A 238 -10.62 -8.96 -38.23
C LEU A 238 -11.99 -9.59 -37.93
N LEU A 239 -12.92 -9.62 -38.90
CA LEU A 239 -14.28 -10.19 -38.71
C LEU A 239 -14.28 -11.64 -38.23
N ASN A 240 -13.31 -12.44 -38.69
CA ASN A 240 -13.20 -13.86 -38.35
C ASN A 240 -12.23 -14.13 -37.18
N MET A 241 -11.74 -13.10 -36.48
CA MET A 241 -10.80 -13.28 -35.37
C MET A 241 -11.51 -13.68 -34.08
N GLU A 242 -10.88 -14.51 -33.25
CA GLU A 242 -11.29 -14.75 -31.86
C GLU A 242 -10.29 -14.06 -30.91
N VAL A 243 -10.80 -13.41 -29.86
CA VAL A 243 -10.02 -12.72 -28.82
C VAL A 243 -9.94 -13.60 -27.58
N TRP A 244 -8.73 -13.98 -27.18
CA TRP A 244 -8.46 -14.90 -26.08
C TRP A 244 -7.56 -14.26 -25.03
N GLN A 245 -8.06 -14.07 -23.80
CA GLN A 245 -7.29 -13.54 -22.66
C GLN A 245 -6.59 -14.68 -21.92
N LEU A 246 -5.31 -14.53 -21.59
CA LEU A 246 -4.52 -15.56 -20.89
C LEU A 246 -4.56 -15.38 -19.37
N ASP A 247 -4.73 -16.48 -18.64
CA ASP A 247 -4.67 -16.53 -17.18
C ASP A 247 -3.26 -16.97 -16.74
N LEU A 248 -2.36 -15.99 -16.57
CA LEU A 248 -0.97 -16.26 -16.16
C LEU A 248 -0.86 -16.91 -14.76
N PRO A 249 -1.65 -16.50 -13.74
CA PRO A 249 -1.75 -17.23 -12.48
C PRO A 249 -2.07 -18.72 -12.66
N ALA A 250 -3.09 -19.10 -13.45
CA ALA A 250 -3.41 -20.49 -13.73
C ALA A 250 -2.28 -21.22 -14.48
N MET A 251 -1.54 -20.53 -15.36
CA MET A 251 -0.37 -21.10 -16.02
C MET A 251 0.79 -21.40 -15.07
N VAL A 252 0.97 -20.64 -13.99
CA VAL A 252 1.95 -20.91 -12.91
C VAL A 252 1.42 -21.98 -11.94
N ALA A 253 0.13 -21.96 -11.62
CA ALA A 253 -0.49 -22.84 -10.64
C ALA A 253 -0.24 -24.34 -10.93
N GLY A 254 0.24 -25.07 -9.92
CA GLY A 254 0.57 -26.49 -10.06
C GLY A 254 1.78 -26.77 -10.95
N THR A 255 2.64 -25.78 -11.23
CA THR A 255 3.99 -26.04 -11.77
C THR A 255 5.01 -26.10 -10.62
N GLN A 256 5.82 -27.16 -10.59
CA GLN A 256 6.96 -27.31 -9.67
C GLN A 256 8.26 -26.84 -10.30
N PHE A 257 8.35 -26.89 -11.64
CA PHE A 257 9.55 -26.55 -12.39
C PHE A 257 9.23 -25.55 -13.49
N ARG A 258 10.06 -24.52 -13.63
CA ARG A 258 9.94 -23.46 -14.65
C ARG A 258 9.72 -23.98 -16.08
N GLY A 259 10.35 -25.11 -16.45
CA GLY A 259 10.16 -25.75 -17.75
C GLY A 259 8.72 -26.22 -18.03
N GLN A 260 7.91 -26.48 -16.98
CA GLN A 260 6.49 -26.82 -17.12
C GLN A 260 5.66 -25.57 -17.51
N PHE A 261 5.93 -24.42 -16.89
CA PHE A 261 5.33 -23.13 -17.26
C PHE A 261 5.71 -22.72 -18.70
N GLU A 262 6.99 -22.81 -19.04
CA GLU A 262 7.47 -22.54 -20.41
C GLU A 262 6.84 -23.50 -21.45
N SER A 263 6.59 -24.76 -21.06
CA SER A 263 5.86 -25.73 -21.89
C SER A 263 4.38 -25.37 -22.08
N ARG A 264 3.68 -24.93 -21.02
CA ARG A 264 2.28 -24.44 -21.10
C ARG A 264 2.17 -23.23 -22.04
N ILE A 265 3.05 -22.23 -21.89
CA ILE A 265 3.11 -21.05 -22.77
C ILE A 265 3.38 -21.45 -24.23
N LYS A 266 4.34 -22.36 -24.46
CA LYS A 266 4.63 -22.90 -25.78
C LYS A 266 3.44 -23.66 -26.37
N GLY A 267 2.63 -24.33 -25.55
CA GLY A 267 1.36 -24.95 -25.94
C GLY A 267 0.37 -23.91 -26.48
N VAL A 268 0.03 -22.90 -25.66
CA VAL A 268 -0.87 -21.79 -26.02
C VAL A 268 -0.45 -21.09 -27.31
N ILE A 269 0.82 -20.71 -27.43
CA ILE A 269 1.36 -20.02 -28.63
C ILE A 269 1.23 -20.89 -29.88
N ASN A 270 1.52 -22.20 -29.77
CA ASN A 270 1.39 -23.12 -30.90
C ASN A 270 -0.07 -23.35 -31.32
N GLU A 271 -1.04 -23.28 -30.41
CA GLU A 271 -2.46 -23.35 -30.75
C GLU A 271 -2.92 -22.05 -31.44
N ALA A 272 -2.52 -20.88 -30.92
CA ALA A 272 -2.84 -19.59 -31.52
C ALA A 272 -2.27 -19.43 -32.95
N ILE A 273 -1.01 -19.83 -33.18
CA ILE A 273 -0.38 -19.82 -34.51
C ILE A 273 -1.12 -20.75 -35.48
N LYS A 274 -1.47 -21.97 -35.05
CA LYS A 274 -2.19 -22.95 -35.90
C LYS A 274 -3.62 -22.55 -36.24
N ALA A 275 -4.24 -21.68 -35.45
CA ALA A 275 -5.58 -21.17 -35.72
C ALA A 275 -5.58 -20.07 -36.80
N GLU A 276 -4.48 -19.31 -36.93
CA GLU A 276 -4.30 -18.10 -37.75
C GLU A 276 -5.28 -16.94 -37.45
N ASN A 277 -6.39 -17.21 -36.78
CA ASN A 277 -7.47 -16.27 -36.46
C ASN A 277 -7.51 -15.85 -34.98
N ILE A 278 -6.45 -16.07 -34.19
CA ILE A 278 -6.46 -15.76 -32.76
C ILE A 278 -5.65 -14.50 -32.44
N ILE A 279 -6.25 -13.62 -31.62
CA ILE A 279 -5.60 -12.48 -30.98
C ILE A 279 -5.46 -12.82 -29.50
N LEU A 280 -4.23 -12.93 -28.99
CA LEU A 280 -3.98 -13.15 -27.57
C LEU A 280 -3.98 -11.83 -26.82
N VAL A 281 -4.81 -11.71 -25.78
CA VAL A 281 -4.74 -10.64 -24.79
C VAL A 281 -3.83 -11.10 -23.66
N ILE A 282 -2.80 -10.31 -23.38
CA ILE A 282 -1.84 -10.56 -22.31
C ILE A 282 -1.83 -9.34 -21.40
N ASP A 283 -2.55 -9.44 -20.29
CA ASP A 283 -2.42 -8.49 -19.20
C ASP A 283 -1.06 -8.67 -18.50
N GLU A 284 -0.55 -7.58 -17.92
CA GLU A 284 0.77 -7.51 -17.30
C GLU A 284 1.89 -8.06 -18.21
N LEU A 285 1.89 -7.65 -19.48
CA LEU A 285 2.80 -8.13 -20.55
C LEU A 285 4.29 -8.15 -20.14
N HIS A 286 4.69 -7.27 -19.21
CA HIS A 286 6.05 -7.20 -18.68
C HIS A 286 6.48 -8.45 -17.90
N THR A 287 5.55 -9.23 -17.31
CA THR A 287 5.84 -10.45 -16.54
C THR A 287 6.51 -11.52 -17.42
N ILE A 288 5.97 -11.72 -18.63
CA ILE A 288 6.46 -12.67 -19.64
C ILE A 288 7.73 -12.13 -20.34
N ILE A 289 7.83 -10.81 -20.50
CA ILE A 289 8.90 -10.14 -21.25
C ILE A 289 10.13 -9.81 -20.39
N GLY A 290 10.01 -9.85 -19.06
CA GLY A 290 11.01 -9.43 -18.09
C GLY A 290 12.44 -9.79 -18.47
N ALA A 291 13.26 -8.75 -18.72
CA ALA A 291 14.70 -8.91 -18.85
C ALA A 291 15.26 -9.48 -17.53
N GLY A 292 16.33 -10.26 -17.63
CA GLY A 292 16.99 -10.86 -16.47
C GLY A 292 17.56 -9.81 -15.50
N ASP A 293 18.15 -10.32 -14.41
CA ASP A 293 18.78 -9.59 -13.28
C ASP A 293 17.88 -9.40 -12.03
N ALA A 294 16.78 -10.15 -11.92
CA ALA A 294 16.07 -10.38 -10.66
C ALA A 294 15.65 -11.86 -10.50
N GLU A 295 15.89 -12.42 -9.32
CA GLU A 295 15.65 -13.83 -8.97
C GLU A 295 14.15 -14.14 -8.88
N GLY A 296 13.56 -14.60 -10.00
CA GLY A 296 12.17 -15.08 -10.03
C GLY A 296 11.49 -14.95 -11.39
N SER A 297 11.91 -13.99 -12.23
CA SER A 297 11.23 -13.72 -13.51
C SER A 297 11.31 -14.90 -14.52
N THR A 298 10.16 -15.28 -15.07
CA THR A 298 10.03 -16.37 -16.05
C THR A 298 10.21 -15.83 -17.47
N ASN A 299 11.42 -15.95 -18.01
CA ASN A 299 11.85 -15.37 -19.30
C ASN A 299 11.29 -16.13 -20.52
N ALA A 300 9.96 -16.13 -20.64
CA ALA A 300 9.22 -16.66 -21.77
C ALA A 300 9.24 -15.72 -23.00
N ALA A 301 9.82 -14.52 -22.88
CA ALA A 301 10.14 -13.61 -23.97
C ALA A 301 10.81 -14.32 -25.16
N ASN A 302 11.70 -15.27 -24.88
CA ASN A 302 12.42 -16.05 -25.89
C ASN A 302 11.51 -17.01 -26.69
N ILE A 303 10.34 -17.37 -26.16
CA ILE A 303 9.32 -18.18 -26.86
C ILE A 303 8.45 -17.29 -27.76
N LEU A 304 8.13 -16.07 -27.31
CA LEU A 304 7.35 -15.09 -28.06
C LEU A 304 8.13 -14.45 -29.22
N LYS A 305 9.41 -14.12 -29.01
CA LYS A 305 10.27 -13.40 -29.97
C LYS A 305 10.23 -13.99 -31.39
N PRO A 306 10.37 -15.31 -31.63
CA PRO A 306 10.33 -15.87 -32.98
C PRO A 306 8.97 -15.73 -33.68
N ALA A 307 7.87 -15.93 -32.95
CA ALA A 307 6.52 -15.83 -33.50
C ALA A 307 6.14 -14.38 -33.87
N LEU A 308 6.45 -13.44 -32.97
CA LEU A 308 6.33 -12.00 -33.21
C LEU A 308 7.27 -11.52 -34.31
N ALA A 309 8.48 -12.09 -34.43
CA ALA A 309 9.43 -11.76 -35.48
C ALA A 309 8.88 -12.09 -36.88
N ARG A 310 8.22 -13.26 -37.04
CA ARG A 310 7.60 -13.72 -38.30
C ARG A 310 6.23 -13.10 -38.57
N GLY A 311 5.52 -12.64 -37.54
CA GLY A 311 4.19 -12.04 -37.66
C GLY A 311 3.03 -13.05 -37.66
N GLU A 312 3.31 -14.29 -37.28
CA GLU A 312 2.35 -15.40 -37.15
C GLU A 312 1.44 -15.27 -35.93
N LEU A 313 1.84 -14.45 -34.96
CA LEU A 313 1.13 -14.23 -33.70
C LEU A 313 0.72 -12.76 -33.58
N ARG A 314 -0.52 -12.52 -33.13
CA ARG A 314 -1.07 -11.19 -32.82
C ARG A 314 -1.34 -11.09 -31.32
N ILE A 315 -0.81 -10.05 -30.69
CA ILE A 315 -0.93 -9.80 -29.25
C ILE A 315 -1.50 -8.41 -28.99
N LEU A 316 -2.50 -8.33 -28.11
CA LEU A 316 -2.91 -7.12 -27.41
C LEU A 316 -2.33 -7.19 -25.99
N GLY A 317 -1.29 -6.41 -25.71
CA GLY A 317 -0.68 -6.37 -24.38
C GLY A 317 -1.29 -5.28 -23.49
N SER A 318 -1.27 -5.47 -22.17
CA SER A 318 -1.54 -4.41 -21.18
C SER A 318 -0.41 -4.34 -20.15
N THR A 319 -0.04 -3.13 -19.71
CA THR A 319 1.10 -2.88 -18.79
C THR A 319 1.05 -1.44 -18.25
N THR A 320 1.83 -1.09 -17.23
CA THR A 320 1.98 0.31 -16.78
C THR A 320 3.11 1.06 -17.51
N THR A 321 3.10 2.38 -17.40
CA THR A 321 4.13 3.27 -17.96
C THR A 321 5.53 3.02 -17.37
N ALA A 322 5.62 2.54 -16.13
CA ALA A 322 6.89 2.20 -15.49
C ALA A 322 7.45 0.88 -16.03
N GLU A 323 6.60 -0.14 -16.12
CA GLU A 323 6.93 -1.47 -16.67
C GLU A 323 7.31 -1.42 -18.15
N TYR A 324 6.60 -0.63 -18.97
CA TYR A 324 6.86 -0.54 -20.41
C TYR A 324 8.30 -0.09 -20.70
N LYS A 325 8.90 0.77 -19.85
CA LYS A 325 10.31 1.18 -19.98
C LYS A 325 11.29 0.00 -19.92
N ARG A 326 10.91 -1.14 -19.32
CA ARG A 326 11.70 -2.39 -19.34
C ARG A 326 11.56 -3.10 -20.69
N ILE A 327 10.35 -3.18 -21.24
CA ILE A 327 10.05 -3.76 -22.57
C ILE A 327 10.75 -2.96 -23.68
N GLU A 328 10.79 -1.63 -23.56
CA GLU A 328 11.38 -0.71 -24.53
C GLU A 328 12.91 -0.84 -24.68
N LYS A 329 13.60 -1.43 -23.69
CA LYS A 329 15.03 -1.78 -23.80
C LYS A 329 15.28 -2.95 -24.77
N ASP A 330 14.28 -3.79 -25.06
CA ASP A 330 14.42 -4.93 -25.96
C ASP A 330 14.13 -4.52 -27.41
N SER A 331 15.20 -4.28 -28.17
CA SER A 331 15.08 -3.84 -29.58
C SER A 331 14.47 -4.88 -30.53
N ALA A 332 14.29 -6.15 -30.14
CA ALA A 332 13.55 -7.11 -30.95
C ALA A 332 12.03 -6.94 -30.78
N LEU A 333 11.59 -6.61 -29.57
CA LEU A 333 10.18 -6.46 -29.19
C LEU A 333 9.64 -5.04 -29.44
N GLU A 334 10.44 -4.00 -29.20
CA GLU A 334 10.11 -2.60 -29.54
C GLU A 334 9.78 -2.44 -31.04
N ARG A 335 10.44 -3.22 -31.90
CA ARG A 335 10.17 -3.30 -33.36
C ARG A 335 8.92 -4.09 -33.74
N ARG A 336 8.13 -4.61 -32.80
CA ARG A 336 6.90 -5.39 -33.04
C ARG A 336 5.66 -4.85 -32.33
N PHE A 337 5.85 -4.19 -31.20
CA PHE A 337 4.78 -3.51 -30.48
C PHE A 337 4.52 -2.08 -30.97
N GLN A 338 3.32 -1.57 -30.70
CA GLN A 338 2.91 -0.19 -30.92
C GLN A 338 2.17 0.32 -29.69
N LYS A 339 2.69 1.39 -29.07
CA LYS A 339 2.09 2.01 -27.88
C LYS A 339 0.71 2.59 -28.18
N VAL A 340 -0.23 2.38 -27.26
CA VAL A 340 -1.52 3.06 -27.12
C VAL A 340 -1.58 3.57 -25.68
N MET A 341 -1.64 4.89 -25.50
CA MET A 341 -1.77 5.47 -24.15
C MET A 341 -3.23 5.44 -23.72
N LEU A 342 -3.48 5.01 -22.48
CA LEU A 342 -4.78 5.06 -21.80
C LEU A 342 -4.61 5.97 -20.58
N ASP A 343 -5.07 7.21 -20.72
CA ASP A 343 -5.07 8.20 -19.64
C ASP A 343 -6.28 8.01 -18.71
N GLU A 344 -6.19 8.58 -17.51
CA GLU A 344 -7.30 8.64 -16.55
C GLU A 344 -8.47 9.44 -17.16
N PRO A 345 -9.72 8.93 -17.15
CA PRO A 345 -10.88 9.66 -17.68
C PRO A 345 -11.18 10.91 -16.84
N SER A 346 -11.83 11.90 -17.47
CA SER A 346 -12.32 13.08 -16.75
C SER A 346 -13.42 12.72 -15.74
N VAL A 347 -13.71 13.62 -14.81
CA VAL A 347 -14.82 13.46 -13.86
C VAL A 347 -16.15 13.28 -14.60
N GLU A 348 -16.40 14.08 -15.64
CA GLU A 348 -17.60 14.01 -16.48
C GLU A 348 -17.70 12.67 -17.23
N MET A 349 -16.62 12.24 -17.89
CA MET A 349 -16.54 10.94 -18.56
C MET A 349 -16.75 9.77 -17.59
N THR A 350 -16.24 9.89 -16.36
CA THR A 350 -16.41 8.87 -15.33
C THR A 350 -17.84 8.79 -14.81
N ILE A 351 -18.54 9.93 -14.72
CA ILE A 351 -19.98 9.96 -14.39
C ILE A 351 -20.78 9.22 -15.47
N GLU A 352 -20.47 9.43 -16.76
CA GLU A 352 -21.12 8.68 -17.86
C GLU A 352 -20.82 7.18 -17.81
N ILE A 353 -19.57 6.79 -17.53
CA ILE A 353 -19.17 5.38 -17.34
C ILE A 353 -20.01 4.74 -16.22
N LEU A 354 -20.05 5.34 -15.03
CA LEU A 354 -20.83 4.82 -13.90
C LEU A 354 -22.33 4.75 -14.22
N LYS A 355 -22.91 5.79 -14.84
CA LYS A 355 -24.33 5.81 -15.21
C LYS A 355 -24.73 4.68 -16.18
N GLY A 356 -23.84 4.24 -17.07
CA GLY A 356 -24.14 3.16 -18.01
C GLY A 356 -23.87 1.73 -17.51
N ILE A 357 -23.08 1.58 -16.43
CA ILE A 357 -22.83 0.29 -15.75
C ILE A 357 -23.64 0.09 -14.46
N LYS A 358 -24.29 1.12 -13.90
CA LYS A 358 -25.04 0.98 -12.63
C LYS A 358 -26.10 -0.12 -12.68
N ASP A 359 -26.74 -0.32 -13.84
CA ASP A 359 -27.63 -1.45 -14.18
C ASP A 359 -27.17 -2.83 -13.70
N TYR A 360 -25.85 -3.07 -13.62
CA TYR A 360 -25.26 -4.34 -13.21
C TYR A 360 -25.16 -4.43 -11.68
N TYR A 361 -24.65 -3.38 -11.03
CA TYR A 361 -24.51 -3.28 -9.58
C TYR A 361 -25.87 -3.18 -8.85
N GLU A 362 -26.84 -2.49 -9.44
CA GLU A 362 -28.23 -2.41 -8.92
C GLU A 362 -28.86 -3.81 -8.85
N LYS A 363 -28.68 -4.63 -9.89
CA LYS A 363 -29.20 -6.01 -9.95
C LYS A 363 -28.40 -6.98 -9.08
N HIS A 364 -27.09 -6.77 -8.94
CA HIS A 364 -26.23 -7.62 -8.12
C HIS A 364 -26.52 -7.46 -6.62
N HIS A 365 -26.71 -6.22 -6.15
CA HIS A 365 -26.92 -5.92 -4.73
C HIS A 365 -28.38 -5.69 -4.33
N ASN A 366 -29.31 -5.64 -5.29
CA ASN A 366 -30.72 -5.26 -5.08
C ASN A 366 -30.85 -3.86 -4.44
N VAL A 367 -30.21 -2.88 -5.08
CA VAL A 367 -30.18 -1.46 -4.67
C VAL A 367 -30.48 -0.54 -5.86
N THR A 368 -30.64 0.76 -5.63
CA THR A 368 -30.70 1.77 -6.71
C THR A 368 -29.77 2.95 -6.42
N TYR A 369 -29.14 3.50 -7.48
CA TYR A 369 -28.28 4.69 -7.37
C TYR A 369 -28.90 5.87 -8.12
N SER A 370 -29.19 6.95 -7.39
CA SER A 370 -29.56 8.22 -8.00
C SER A 370 -28.38 8.81 -8.77
N ASP A 371 -28.66 9.62 -9.78
CA ASP A 371 -27.61 10.28 -10.57
C ASP A 371 -26.77 11.25 -9.73
N GLU A 372 -27.36 11.85 -8.68
CA GLU A 372 -26.67 12.71 -7.70
C GLU A 372 -25.66 11.90 -6.86
N VAL A 373 -26.01 10.66 -6.48
CA VAL A 373 -25.14 9.75 -5.73
C VAL A 373 -23.97 9.25 -6.60
N ILE A 374 -24.21 8.97 -7.89
CA ILE A 374 -23.14 8.68 -8.84
C ILE A 374 -22.20 9.90 -8.99
N GLU A 375 -22.74 11.10 -9.16
CA GLU A 375 -21.94 12.32 -9.23
C GLU A 375 -21.12 12.58 -7.96
N PHE A 376 -21.71 12.33 -6.78
CA PHE A 376 -21.01 12.43 -5.50
C PHE A 376 -19.88 11.39 -5.41
N ALA A 377 -20.10 10.13 -5.78
CA ALA A 377 -19.08 9.08 -5.73
C ALA A 377 -17.84 9.40 -6.60
N VAL A 378 -18.04 9.93 -7.82
CA VAL A 378 -16.90 10.36 -8.66
C VAL A 378 -16.19 11.59 -8.08
N LYS A 379 -16.93 12.59 -7.60
CA LYS A 379 -16.34 13.82 -7.02
C LYS A 379 -15.59 13.53 -5.71
N ALA A 380 -16.15 12.67 -4.85
CA ALA A 380 -15.56 12.24 -3.59
C ALA A 380 -14.32 11.36 -3.83
N SER A 381 -14.40 10.33 -4.68
CA SER A 381 -13.23 9.49 -4.98
C SER A 381 -12.09 10.25 -5.65
N LYS A 382 -12.38 11.26 -6.50
CA LYS A 382 -11.32 12.09 -7.09
C LYS A 382 -10.67 13.04 -6.07
N ARG A 383 -11.40 13.49 -5.03
CA ARG A 383 -10.89 14.43 -4.00
C ARG A 383 -10.20 13.74 -2.83
N TYR A 384 -10.72 12.60 -2.36
CA TYR A 384 -10.32 11.99 -1.09
C TYR A 384 -9.48 10.72 -1.23
N ILE A 385 -9.55 10.03 -2.38
CA ILE A 385 -8.79 8.79 -2.65
C ILE A 385 -7.74 9.13 -3.72
N THR A 386 -6.51 9.45 -3.32
CA THR A 386 -5.47 9.99 -4.22
C THR A 386 -4.47 8.96 -4.76
N ASP A 387 -4.42 7.77 -4.14
CA ASP A 387 -3.56 6.64 -4.51
C ASP A 387 -4.08 5.87 -5.75
N ARG A 388 -5.41 5.79 -5.91
CA ARG A 388 -6.09 5.14 -7.04
C ARG A 388 -6.51 6.13 -8.14
N TYR A 389 -6.76 5.61 -9.34
CA TYR A 389 -7.16 6.35 -10.54
C TYR A 389 -8.64 6.10 -10.87
N LEU A 390 -9.29 7.06 -11.53
CA LEU A 390 -10.61 6.83 -12.14
C LEU A 390 -10.50 5.86 -13.36
N PRO A 391 -11.57 5.13 -13.74
CA PRO A 391 -12.88 5.09 -13.09
C PRO A 391 -12.92 4.16 -11.87
N ASP A 392 -12.03 3.16 -11.80
CA ASP A 392 -11.81 2.13 -10.77
C ASP A 392 -12.36 2.49 -9.37
N LYS A 393 -11.72 3.45 -8.69
CA LYS A 393 -12.07 3.88 -7.33
C LYS A 393 -13.46 4.47 -7.16
N ALA A 394 -14.13 4.92 -8.22
CA ALA A 394 -15.51 5.37 -8.18
C ALA A 394 -16.49 4.19 -8.34
N ILE A 395 -16.09 3.17 -9.11
CA ILE A 395 -16.82 1.90 -9.25
C ILE A 395 -16.78 1.14 -7.93
N ASP A 396 -15.61 1.01 -7.31
CA ASP A 396 -15.44 0.36 -6.00
C ASP A 396 -16.34 0.98 -4.92
N LEU A 397 -16.42 2.33 -4.87
CA LEU A 397 -17.26 3.02 -3.87
C LEU A 397 -18.76 2.72 -4.03
N ILE A 398 -19.27 2.61 -5.26
CA ILE A 398 -20.67 2.25 -5.47
C ILE A 398 -20.90 0.76 -5.19
N ASP A 399 -19.99 -0.11 -5.60
CA ASP A 399 -20.06 -1.56 -5.35
C ASP A 399 -20.07 -1.89 -3.85
N GLU A 400 -19.15 -1.28 -3.08
CA GLU A 400 -19.07 -1.49 -1.64
C GLU A 400 -20.21 -0.82 -0.88
N ALA A 401 -20.73 0.33 -1.33
CA ALA A 401 -21.93 0.92 -0.75
C ALA A 401 -23.17 0.04 -1.00
N GLY A 402 -23.30 -0.55 -2.19
CA GLY A 402 -24.33 -1.54 -2.52
C GLY A 402 -24.22 -2.78 -1.65
N SER A 403 -23.02 -3.34 -1.52
CA SER A 403 -22.72 -4.48 -0.63
C SER A 403 -23.06 -4.17 0.84
N ALA A 404 -22.69 -2.99 1.34
CA ALA A 404 -22.96 -2.55 2.71
C ALA A 404 -24.43 -2.21 2.99
N ALA A 405 -25.25 -1.97 1.96
CA ALA A 405 -26.71 -1.90 2.06
C ALA A 405 -27.32 -3.32 2.07
N ASN A 406 -26.94 -4.17 1.11
CA ASN A 406 -27.37 -5.56 0.97
C ASN A 406 -27.13 -6.37 2.26
N LEU A 407 -25.96 -6.21 2.91
CA LEU A 407 -25.63 -6.82 4.21
C LEU A 407 -26.60 -6.47 5.35
N LYS A 408 -27.32 -5.34 5.27
CA LYS A 408 -28.34 -4.95 6.27
C LYS A 408 -29.72 -5.54 5.95
N ASN A 409 -29.95 -6.01 4.72
CA ASN A 409 -31.27 -6.40 4.23
C ASN A 409 -31.63 -7.85 4.64
N VAL A 410 -32.12 -7.98 5.87
CA VAL A 410 -32.62 -9.26 6.44
C VAL A 410 -33.76 -9.86 5.61
N ARG A 411 -34.51 -9.06 4.83
CA ARG A 411 -35.62 -9.55 4.00
C ARG A 411 -35.12 -10.43 2.85
N LEU A 412 -34.05 -10.02 2.17
CA LEU A 412 -33.40 -10.81 1.11
C LEU A 412 -32.90 -12.16 1.64
N VAL A 413 -32.28 -12.17 2.82
CA VAL A 413 -31.82 -13.41 3.48
C VAL A 413 -33.00 -14.32 3.83
N LYS A 414 -34.11 -13.77 4.33
CA LYS A 414 -35.34 -14.54 4.59
C LYS A 414 -35.89 -15.15 3.29
N LEU A 415 -36.08 -14.34 2.25
CA LEU A 415 -36.57 -14.77 0.94
C LEU A 415 -35.70 -15.88 0.34
N ALA A 416 -34.37 -15.77 0.41
CA ALA A 416 -33.45 -16.78 -0.09
C ALA A 416 -33.61 -18.13 0.64
N ASN A 417 -33.86 -18.09 1.95
CA ASN A 417 -34.13 -19.28 2.75
C ASN A 417 -35.53 -19.87 2.49
N THR A 418 -36.57 -19.04 2.34
CA THR A 418 -37.92 -19.52 1.98
C THR A 418 -37.93 -20.14 0.58
N ARG A 419 -37.26 -19.54 -0.42
CA ARG A 419 -37.09 -20.14 -1.75
C ARG A 419 -36.37 -21.50 -1.70
N LYS A 420 -35.30 -21.65 -0.89
CA LYS A 420 -34.63 -22.95 -0.67
C LYS A 420 -35.55 -23.98 -0.02
N ALA A 421 -36.34 -23.58 0.98
CA ALA A 421 -37.31 -24.46 1.65
C ALA A 421 -38.44 -24.88 0.70
N LEU A 422 -38.89 -23.97 -0.18
CA LEU A 422 -39.90 -24.22 -1.22
C LEU A 422 -39.41 -25.24 -2.24
N GLU A 423 -38.19 -25.08 -2.78
CA GLU A 423 -37.63 -26.07 -3.72
C GLU A 423 -37.38 -27.43 -3.06
N ALA A 424 -36.91 -27.46 -1.81
CA ALA A 424 -36.80 -28.70 -1.05
C ALA A 424 -38.18 -29.39 -0.88
N ALA A 425 -39.22 -28.62 -0.56
CA ALA A 425 -40.59 -29.15 -0.42
C ALA A 425 -41.19 -29.61 -1.76
N LYS A 426 -40.92 -28.93 -2.87
CA LYS A 426 -41.32 -29.38 -4.23
C LYS A 426 -40.66 -30.71 -4.60
N VAL A 427 -39.36 -30.85 -4.34
CA VAL A 427 -38.61 -32.11 -4.59
C VAL A 427 -39.07 -33.23 -3.65
N GLU A 428 -39.43 -32.92 -2.41
CA GLU A 428 -40.00 -33.88 -1.45
C GLU A 428 -41.40 -34.36 -1.91
N HIS A 429 -42.27 -33.42 -2.30
CA HIS A 429 -43.62 -33.68 -2.83
C HIS A 429 -43.57 -34.53 -4.12
N GLN A 430 -42.69 -34.20 -5.07
CA GLN A 430 -42.56 -34.97 -6.31
C GLN A 430 -42.14 -36.41 -6.04
N LYS A 431 -41.16 -36.64 -5.14
CA LYS A 431 -40.72 -38.00 -4.77
C LYS A 431 -41.84 -38.86 -4.18
N VAL A 432 -42.77 -38.26 -3.41
CA VAL A 432 -43.93 -38.99 -2.87
C VAL A 432 -44.91 -39.34 -3.99
N ILE A 433 -45.16 -38.43 -4.94
CA ILE A 433 -45.97 -38.73 -6.15
C ILE A 433 -45.33 -39.87 -6.96
N ASP A 434 -44.01 -39.84 -7.17
CA ASP A 434 -43.29 -40.85 -7.93
C ASP A 434 -43.31 -42.25 -7.24
N SER A 435 -43.34 -42.29 -5.90
CA SER A 435 -43.51 -43.56 -5.16
C SER A 435 -44.95 -44.09 -5.20
N MET A 436 -45.95 -43.22 -5.25
CA MET A 436 -47.38 -43.61 -5.29
C MET A 436 -47.76 -44.42 -6.53
N GLU A 437 -47.00 -44.34 -7.63
CA GLU A 437 -47.22 -45.22 -8.79
C GLU A 437 -46.91 -46.71 -8.48
N ASN A 438 -46.03 -46.96 -7.50
CA ASN A 438 -45.45 -48.26 -7.21
C ASN A 438 -45.85 -48.86 -5.84
N SER A 439 -46.42 -48.08 -4.91
CA SER A 439 -46.82 -48.55 -3.57
C SER A 439 -48.14 -49.35 -3.54
N SER A 440 -48.31 -50.18 -2.51
CA SER A 440 -49.47 -51.06 -2.33
C SER A 440 -50.73 -50.31 -1.88
N PRO A 441 -51.93 -50.93 -1.87
CA PRO A 441 -53.18 -50.23 -1.54
C PRO A 441 -53.22 -49.58 -0.15
N GLU A 442 -52.55 -50.17 0.84
CA GLU A 442 -52.51 -49.68 2.23
C GLU A 442 -51.45 -48.56 2.39
N GLU A 443 -50.28 -48.72 1.76
CA GLU A 443 -49.23 -47.69 1.73
C GLU A 443 -49.69 -46.41 1.00
N ARG A 444 -50.48 -46.57 -0.07
CA ARG A 444 -51.01 -45.46 -0.86
C ARG A 444 -51.87 -44.49 -0.05
N GLU A 445 -52.63 -44.96 0.95
CA GLU A 445 -53.47 -44.08 1.76
C GLU A 445 -52.62 -43.13 2.62
N ALA A 446 -51.52 -43.64 3.19
CA ALA A 446 -50.52 -42.84 3.90
C ALA A 446 -49.73 -41.91 2.97
N ASP A 447 -49.37 -42.38 1.76
CA ASP A 447 -48.74 -41.52 0.75
C ASP A 447 -49.67 -40.36 0.31
N TYR A 448 -50.99 -40.59 0.18
CA TYR A 448 -51.97 -39.54 -0.14
C TYR A 448 -52.04 -38.46 0.94
N GLU A 449 -52.08 -38.85 2.22
CA GLU A 449 -52.07 -37.90 3.35
C GLU A 449 -50.79 -37.07 3.34
N LYS A 450 -49.63 -37.72 3.23
CA LYS A 450 -48.32 -37.07 3.17
C LYS A 450 -48.15 -36.16 1.95
N ALA A 451 -48.66 -36.55 0.78
CA ALA A 451 -48.67 -35.71 -0.42
C ALA A 451 -49.53 -34.46 -0.22
N ALA A 452 -50.69 -34.58 0.45
CA ALA A 452 -51.54 -33.44 0.77
C ALA A 452 -50.87 -32.47 1.77
N GLU A 453 -50.21 -32.98 2.81
CA GLU A 453 -49.41 -32.15 3.74
C GLU A 453 -48.27 -31.40 3.01
N LEU A 454 -47.49 -32.12 2.19
CA LEU A 454 -46.40 -31.54 1.44
C LEU A 454 -46.88 -30.52 0.40
N LYS A 455 -48.05 -30.73 -0.21
CA LYS A 455 -48.67 -29.75 -1.09
C LYS A 455 -49.10 -28.49 -0.34
N ALA A 456 -49.78 -28.63 0.80
CA ALA A 456 -50.15 -27.49 1.63
C ALA A 456 -48.91 -26.70 2.14
N LYS A 457 -47.79 -27.40 2.41
CA LYS A 457 -46.48 -26.83 2.75
C LYS A 457 -45.88 -26.07 1.56
N VAL A 458 -45.93 -26.61 0.33
CA VAL A 458 -45.52 -25.93 -0.91
C VAL A 458 -46.37 -24.69 -1.17
N ASP A 459 -47.70 -24.82 -1.13
CA ASP A 459 -48.62 -23.70 -1.37
C ASP A 459 -48.40 -22.59 -0.33
N LYS A 460 -48.22 -22.93 0.95
CA LYS A 460 -47.89 -21.95 2.01
C LYS A 460 -46.54 -21.25 1.77
N LEU A 461 -45.50 -22.00 1.42
CA LEU A 461 -44.17 -21.45 1.15
C LEU A 461 -44.14 -20.59 -0.12
N GLN A 462 -44.92 -20.94 -1.15
CA GLN A 462 -45.10 -20.12 -2.35
C GLN A 462 -45.77 -18.80 -1.99
N ASN A 463 -46.89 -18.81 -1.25
CA ASN A 463 -47.54 -17.58 -0.78
C ASN A 463 -46.61 -16.71 0.10
N GLU A 464 -45.72 -17.30 0.91
CA GLU A 464 -44.74 -16.54 1.70
C GLU A 464 -43.60 -15.98 0.84
N VAL A 465 -43.16 -16.69 -0.21
CA VAL A 465 -42.23 -16.16 -1.22
C VAL A 465 -42.87 -15.00 -1.98
N ASP A 466 -44.08 -15.18 -2.51
CA ASP A 466 -44.81 -14.16 -3.28
C ASP A 466 -45.05 -12.90 -2.44
N ALA A 467 -45.41 -13.05 -1.15
CA ALA A 467 -45.57 -11.92 -0.23
C ALA A 467 -44.25 -11.19 0.05
N LEU A 468 -43.12 -11.91 0.19
CA LEU A 468 -41.80 -11.31 0.38
C LEU A 468 -41.30 -10.62 -0.91
N GLU A 469 -41.57 -11.19 -2.08
CA GLU A 469 -41.19 -10.59 -3.37
C GLU A 469 -41.93 -9.27 -3.65
N ASN A 470 -43.16 -9.10 -3.13
CA ASN A 470 -43.90 -7.83 -3.21
C ASN A 470 -43.52 -6.81 -2.12
N ASP A 471 -42.87 -7.22 -1.03
CA ASP A 471 -42.41 -6.36 0.09
C ASP A 471 -40.90 -5.98 -0.02
N ILE A 472 -40.18 -6.50 -1.01
CA ILE A 472 -38.77 -6.18 -1.24
C ILE A 472 -38.63 -5.20 -2.42
N SER A 473 -38.67 -3.90 -2.09
CA SER A 473 -38.12 -2.86 -2.96
C SER A 473 -36.58 -2.86 -2.90
N PRO A 474 -35.87 -2.53 -3.99
CA PRO A 474 -34.44 -2.22 -3.92
C PRO A 474 -34.16 -1.04 -2.98
N ASP A 475 -33.16 -1.15 -2.12
CA ASP A 475 -32.80 -0.07 -1.19
C ASP A 475 -32.13 1.09 -1.97
N PRO A 476 -32.61 2.34 -1.84
CA PRO A 476 -32.00 3.48 -2.52
C PRO A 476 -30.76 3.95 -1.77
N ILE A 477 -29.59 3.85 -2.40
CA ILE A 477 -28.31 4.32 -1.85
C ILE A 477 -28.35 5.84 -1.73
N GLN A 478 -27.95 6.37 -0.57
CA GLN A 478 -27.88 7.80 -0.29
C GLN A 478 -26.44 8.34 -0.36
N ILE A 479 -26.28 9.66 -0.34
CA ILE A 479 -24.97 10.33 -0.32
C ILE A 479 -24.19 9.93 0.95
N GLU A 480 -24.90 9.77 2.06
CA GLU A 480 -24.39 9.33 3.35
C GLU A 480 -23.81 7.90 3.31
N ASP A 481 -24.27 7.05 2.41
CA ASP A 481 -23.76 5.68 2.28
C ASP A 481 -22.39 5.66 1.61
N ILE A 482 -22.24 6.39 0.50
CA ILE A 482 -20.94 6.63 -0.16
C ILE A 482 -19.99 7.34 0.80
N ALA A 483 -20.47 8.35 1.53
CA ALA A 483 -19.68 9.09 2.51
C ALA A 483 -19.10 8.17 3.61
N ARG A 484 -19.87 7.20 4.09
CA ARG A 484 -19.41 6.20 5.08
C ARG A 484 -18.37 5.22 4.51
N VAL A 485 -18.44 4.86 3.22
CA VAL A 485 -17.43 4.00 2.60
C VAL A 485 -16.10 4.76 2.45
N VAL A 486 -16.13 6.01 1.96
CA VAL A 486 -14.92 6.85 1.87
C VAL A 486 -14.31 7.09 3.26
N GLU A 487 -15.14 7.36 4.27
CA GLU A 487 -14.72 7.49 5.68
C GLU A 487 -14.01 6.23 6.19
N MET A 488 -14.53 5.04 5.86
CA MET A 488 -13.91 3.76 6.23
C MET A 488 -12.59 3.49 5.48
N TRP A 489 -12.50 3.89 4.21
CA TRP A 489 -11.30 3.72 3.38
C TRP A 489 -10.15 4.66 3.74
N THR A 490 -10.48 5.91 4.09
CA THR A 490 -9.50 7.02 4.17
C THR A 490 -9.31 7.55 5.59
N GLY A 491 -10.17 7.16 6.53
CA GLY A 491 -10.26 7.76 7.87
C GLY A 491 -10.88 9.17 7.87
N ILE A 492 -11.33 9.69 6.73
CA ILE A 492 -11.85 11.07 6.60
C ILE A 492 -13.36 11.10 6.88
N PRO A 493 -13.84 11.69 7.98
CA PRO A 493 -15.27 11.78 8.25
C PRO A 493 -15.97 12.71 7.25
N LEU A 494 -16.69 12.12 6.29
CA LEU A 494 -17.50 12.86 5.31
C LEU A 494 -18.95 13.12 5.76
N LYS A 495 -19.34 12.72 6.97
CA LYS A 495 -20.69 12.96 7.50
C LYS A 495 -20.94 14.46 7.69
N SER A 496 -21.89 15.00 6.92
CA SER A 496 -22.57 16.29 7.15
C SER A 496 -21.64 17.48 7.45
N ILE A 497 -20.77 17.83 6.49
CA ILE A 497 -19.87 19.02 6.52
C ILE A 497 -20.63 20.35 6.79
N SER A 498 -21.96 20.41 6.62
CA SER A 498 -22.75 21.65 6.77
C SER A 498 -23.10 22.04 8.20
N GLU A 499 -23.37 21.11 9.12
CA GLU A 499 -23.87 21.44 10.47
C GLU A 499 -22.84 21.12 11.57
N THR A 500 -22.43 19.86 11.73
CA THR A 500 -21.51 19.48 12.83
C THR A 500 -20.11 20.07 12.64
N GLU A 501 -19.56 20.11 11.42
CA GLU A 501 -18.28 20.81 11.18
C GLU A 501 -18.43 22.33 11.35
N SER A 502 -19.54 22.93 10.91
CA SER A 502 -19.82 24.36 11.12
C SER A 502 -19.95 24.73 12.60
N GLU A 503 -20.61 23.90 13.42
CA GLU A 503 -20.68 24.09 14.87
C GLU A 503 -19.32 23.90 15.55
N LYS A 504 -18.52 22.90 15.13
CA LYS A 504 -17.13 22.75 15.59
C LYS A 504 -16.28 23.98 15.23
N LEU A 505 -16.38 24.48 14.00
CA LEU A 505 -15.64 25.66 13.53
C LEU A 505 -16.09 26.96 14.21
N ALA A 506 -17.39 27.13 14.44
CA ALA A 506 -17.93 28.27 15.19
C ALA A 506 -17.43 28.28 16.64
N ASN A 507 -17.42 27.12 17.30
CA ASN A 507 -16.98 26.95 18.69
C ASN A 507 -15.48 26.63 18.85
N LEU A 508 -14.69 26.60 17.76
CA LEU A 508 -13.28 26.20 17.77
C LEU A 508 -12.47 27.04 18.78
N GLU A 509 -12.69 28.34 18.77
CA GLU A 509 -12.05 29.31 19.67
C GLU A 509 -12.32 28.99 21.15
N ASN A 510 -13.57 28.64 21.49
CA ASN A 510 -13.98 28.25 22.84
C ASN A 510 -13.30 26.93 23.25
N LYS A 511 -13.32 25.90 22.39
CA LYS A 511 -12.65 24.61 22.64
C LYS A 511 -11.15 24.79 22.91
N LEU A 512 -10.46 25.57 22.07
CA LEU A 512 -9.04 25.86 22.24
C LEU A 512 -8.76 26.54 23.59
N HIS A 513 -9.66 27.42 24.06
CA HIS A 513 -9.56 28.09 25.36
C HIS A 513 -9.82 27.21 26.59
N GLU A 514 -10.41 26.01 26.46
CA GLU A 514 -10.51 25.06 27.57
C GLU A 514 -9.13 24.50 27.98
N ARG A 515 -8.18 24.55 27.05
CA ARG A 515 -6.83 23.94 27.16
C ARG A 515 -5.69 24.96 27.07
N VAL A 516 -5.85 26.04 26.29
CA VAL A 516 -4.85 27.09 26.07
C VAL A 516 -5.25 28.40 26.77
N ILE A 517 -4.39 28.88 27.67
CA ILE A 517 -4.67 30.02 28.54
C ILE A 517 -3.79 31.23 28.20
N GLY A 518 -4.41 32.42 28.08
CA GLY A 518 -3.74 33.72 28.04
C GLY A 518 -3.17 34.13 26.67
N GLN A 519 -3.17 33.21 25.70
CA GLN A 519 -2.70 33.42 24.33
C GLN A 519 -3.86 33.80 23.41
N ASP A 520 -4.74 34.70 23.88
CA ASP A 520 -6.09 34.88 23.32
C ASP A 520 -6.07 35.38 21.86
N GLU A 521 -5.14 36.27 21.54
CA GLU A 521 -4.89 36.74 20.16
C GLU A 521 -4.40 35.59 19.24
N ALA A 522 -3.58 34.69 19.75
CA ALA A 522 -3.07 33.54 19.00
C ALA A 522 -4.15 32.49 18.74
N VAL A 523 -4.99 32.22 19.74
CA VAL A 523 -6.17 31.34 19.62
C VAL A 523 -7.16 31.92 18.59
N HIS A 524 -7.46 33.22 18.69
CA HIS A 524 -8.35 33.90 17.76
C HIS A 524 -7.85 33.87 16.32
N ALA A 525 -6.58 34.21 16.09
CA ALA A 525 -5.96 34.23 14.75
C ALA A 525 -5.95 32.84 14.10
N VAL A 526 -5.54 31.80 14.83
CA VAL A 526 -5.56 30.41 14.35
C VAL A 526 -6.99 29.98 14.02
N ALA A 527 -7.96 30.22 14.90
CA ALA A 527 -9.36 29.89 14.64
C ALA A 527 -9.92 30.66 13.42
N ALA A 528 -9.58 31.95 13.27
CA ALA A 528 -10.00 32.77 12.13
C ALA A 528 -9.37 32.33 10.80
N ALA A 529 -8.12 31.86 10.80
CA ALA A 529 -7.46 31.32 9.61
C ALA A 529 -8.04 29.94 9.21
N VAL A 530 -8.22 29.03 10.15
CA VAL A 530 -8.83 27.71 9.89
C VAL A 530 -10.27 27.86 9.38
N ARG A 531 -11.07 28.73 10.00
CA ARG A 531 -12.43 29.07 9.52
C ARG A 531 -12.41 29.61 8.08
N ARG A 532 -11.48 30.54 7.75
CA ARG A 532 -11.36 31.12 6.39
C ARG A 532 -11.07 30.07 5.31
N ASN A 533 -10.14 29.13 5.58
CA ASN A 533 -9.80 28.08 4.62
C ASN A 533 -10.96 27.07 4.47
N ARG A 534 -11.47 26.53 5.60
CA ARG A 534 -12.53 25.51 5.61
C ARG A 534 -13.86 25.98 5.02
N ALA A 535 -14.17 27.27 5.10
CA ALA A 535 -15.37 27.85 4.49
C ALA A 535 -15.38 27.88 2.94
N GLY A 536 -14.32 27.42 2.27
CA GLY A 536 -14.30 27.17 0.82
C GLY A 536 -14.31 28.40 -0.09
N PHE A 537 -14.34 29.62 0.47
CA PHE A 537 -14.32 30.87 -0.30
C PHE A 537 -12.99 31.13 -1.05
N THR A 538 -11.93 30.38 -0.76
CA THR A 538 -10.63 30.49 -1.42
C THR A 538 -10.31 29.27 -2.27
N LYS A 539 -10.21 29.45 -3.60
CA LYS A 539 -9.66 28.44 -4.53
C LYS A 539 -8.13 28.32 -4.39
N LYS A 540 -7.65 27.78 -3.27
CA LYS A 540 -6.24 27.45 -3.04
C LYS A 540 -6.12 25.97 -2.71
N HIS A 541 -5.48 25.20 -3.59
CA HIS A 541 -5.10 23.81 -3.32
C HIS A 541 -3.84 23.76 -2.45
N LYS A 542 -3.87 24.43 -1.29
CA LYS A 542 -2.70 24.58 -0.40
C LYS A 542 -3.10 24.47 1.07
N PRO A 543 -2.25 23.86 1.92
CA PRO A 543 -2.45 23.75 3.37
C PRO A 543 -2.64 25.11 4.05
N THR A 544 -3.39 25.12 5.15
CA THR A 544 -3.40 26.27 6.07
C THR A 544 -2.08 26.28 6.84
N SER A 545 -1.35 27.39 6.82
CA SER A 545 0.04 27.42 7.29
C SER A 545 0.36 28.55 8.27
N PHE A 546 1.04 28.21 9.37
CA PHE A 546 1.37 29.12 10.46
C PHE A 546 2.84 29.03 10.90
N ILE A 547 3.46 30.18 11.23
CA ILE A 547 4.67 30.21 12.06
C ILE A 547 4.27 30.65 13.48
N PHE A 548 4.58 29.84 14.50
CA PHE A 548 4.34 30.12 15.92
C PHE A 548 5.62 30.63 16.59
N VAL A 549 5.71 31.92 16.87
CA VAL A 549 6.89 32.57 17.46
C VAL A 549 6.67 32.90 18.93
N GLY A 550 7.67 32.70 19.77
CA GLY A 550 7.67 33.15 21.16
C GLY A 550 8.62 32.35 22.06
N PRO A 551 8.67 32.65 23.38
CA PRO A 551 9.54 31.96 24.32
C PRO A 551 9.23 30.46 24.48
N THR A 552 10.15 29.72 25.10
CA THR A 552 9.89 28.31 25.43
C THR A 552 8.86 28.20 26.57
N GLY A 553 7.96 27.22 26.49
CA GLY A 553 7.00 26.93 27.58
C GLY A 553 5.82 27.89 27.74
N VAL A 554 5.49 28.70 26.72
CA VAL A 554 4.34 29.64 26.75
C VAL A 554 3.03 29.09 26.17
N GLY A 555 3.05 27.88 25.58
CA GLY A 555 1.86 27.21 25.03
C GLY A 555 1.90 26.88 23.52
N LYS A 556 2.97 27.21 22.79
CA LYS A 556 3.11 26.96 21.33
C LYS A 556 2.66 25.55 20.92
N THR A 557 3.30 24.51 21.47
CA THR A 557 2.99 23.10 21.20
C THR A 557 1.65 22.64 21.78
N GLU A 558 1.12 23.32 22.81
CA GLU A 558 -0.18 22.96 23.41
C GLU A 558 -1.35 23.44 22.55
N LEU A 559 -1.20 24.60 21.88
CA LEU A 559 -2.17 25.06 20.87
C LEU A 559 -2.22 24.10 19.67
N VAL A 560 -1.10 23.49 19.29
CA VAL A 560 -1.05 22.45 18.24
C VAL A 560 -1.87 21.21 18.65
N LYS A 561 -1.66 20.71 19.89
CA LYS A 561 -2.40 19.57 20.44
C LYS A 561 -3.90 19.85 20.54
N ALA A 562 -4.26 20.99 21.14
CA ALA A 562 -5.65 21.43 21.25
C ALA A 562 -6.32 21.61 19.88
N LEU A 563 -5.59 22.04 18.86
CA LEU A 563 -6.11 22.16 17.49
C LEU A 563 -6.32 20.79 16.83
N ALA A 564 -5.40 19.84 17.01
CA ALA A 564 -5.57 18.47 16.51
C ALA A 564 -6.82 17.81 17.14
N GLU A 565 -6.94 17.89 18.46
CA GLU A 565 -8.10 17.41 19.22
C GLU A 565 -9.40 18.13 18.80
N ALA A 566 -9.42 19.46 18.71
CA ALA A 566 -10.65 20.21 18.42
C ALA A 566 -11.16 20.03 16.97
N MET A 567 -10.26 19.78 16.01
CA MET A 567 -10.58 19.60 14.58
C MET A 567 -10.83 18.14 14.21
N PHE A 568 -10.04 17.20 14.73
CA PHE A 568 -10.01 15.80 14.30
C PHE A 568 -10.44 14.80 15.39
N ASP A 569 -10.91 15.30 16.54
CA ASP A 569 -11.38 14.53 17.72
C ASP A 569 -10.31 13.60 18.35
N THR A 570 -9.03 13.71 17.95
CA THR A 570 -7.91 12.97 18.56
C THR A 570 -6.59 13.76 18.45
N GLU A 571 -5.73 13.64 19.48
CA GLU A 571 -4.34 14.10 19.39
C GLU A 571 -3.50 13.27 18.40
N ASP A 572 -3.90 12.04 18.06
CA ASP A 572 -3.18 11.19 17.10
C ASP A 572 -3.18 11.74 15.67
N ALA A 573 -3.96 12.78 15.39
CA ALA A 573 -3.89 13.55 14.14
C ALA A 573 -2.67 14.49 14.07
N LEU A 574 -1.88 14.61 15.15
CA LEU A 574 -0.64 15.38 15.20
C LEU A 574 0.56 14.57 14.67
N ILE A 575 1.06 14.95 13.48
CA ILE A 575 2.34 14.49 12.95
C ILE A 575 3.40 15.48 13.43
N ARG A 576 4.24 15.10 14.41
CA ARG A 576 5.33 15.94 14.94
C ARG A 576 6.67 15.54 14.32
N VAL A 577 7.40 16.54 13.83
CA VAL A 577 8.73 16.43 13.22
C VAL A 577 9.66 17.43 13.92
N ASP A 578 10.67 16.94 14.64
CA ASP A 578 11.61 17.79 15.39
C ASP A 578 12.76 18.23 14.47
N MET A 579 12.87 19.52 14.17
CA MET A 579 13.86 20.04 13.21
C MET A 579 15.30 19.97 13.72
N SER A 580 15.51 19.60 15.00
CA SER A 580 16.82 19.22 15.53
C SER A 580 17.36 17.93 14.89
N GLU A 581 16.50 17.03 14.42
CA GLU A 581 16.94 15.81 13.71
C GLU A 581 17.33 16.08 12.24
N TYR A 582 16.99 17.29 11.74
CA TYR A 582 17.10 17.67 10.33
C TYR A 582 18.15 18.77 10.08
N MET A 583 19.15 18.89 10.96
CA MET A 583 20.20 19.90 10.89
C MET A 583 21.22 19.68 9.75
N GLU A 584 21.35 18.45 9.24
CA GLU A 584 22.35 18.09 8.23
C GLU A 584 21.74 17.80 6.86
N ALA A 585 22.43 18.16 5.76
CA ALA A 585 21.94 17.95 4.40
C ALA A 585 21.52 16.49 4.09
N HIS A 586 22.23 15.51 4.64
CA HIS A 586 21.93 14.09 4.43
C HIS A 586 20.64 13.62 5.14
N SER A 587 20.25 14.29 6.23
CA SER A 587 19.06 13.92 7.03
C SER A 587 17.74 14.22 6.32
N VAL A 588 17.76 15.13 5.34
CA VAL A 588 16.58 15.59 4.59
C VAL A 588 15.91 14.45 3.81
N SER A 589 16.66 13.43 3.38
CA SER A 589 16.07 12.23 2.75
C SER A 589 15.15 11.46 3.69
N LYS A 590 15.32 11.52 5.03
CA LYS A 590 14.40 10.86 5.96
C LYS A 590 12.97 11.38 5.87
N LEU A 591 12.75 12.62 5.41
CA LEU A 591 11.40 13.17 5.20
C LEU A 591 10.68 12.54 4.00
N ILE A 592 11.42 12.25 2.92
CA ILE A 592 10.88 11.95 1.58
C ILE A 592 11.31 10.58 1.01
N GLY A 593 12.15 9.83 1.72
CA GLY A 593 12.78 8.59 1.27
C GLY A 593 14.19 8.82 0.69
N SER A 594 15.03 7.78 0.69
CA SER A 594 16.33 7.83 0.00
C SER A 594 16.15 7.75 -1.53
N PRO A 595 17.01 8.38 -2.35
CA PRO A 595 16.96 8.24 -3.81
C PRO A 595 17.30 6.81 -4.30
N PRO A 596 16.85 6.42 -5.51
CA PRO A 596 17.21 5.14 -6.12
C PRO A 596 18.73 4.88 -6.14
N GLY A 597 19.13 3.75 -5.55
CA GLY A 597 20.54 3.33 -5.48
C GLY A 597 21.29 3.72 -4.19
N TYR A 598 20.61 4.33 -3.22
CA TYR A 598 21.15 4.59 -1.88
C TYR A 598 20.62 3.57 -0.86
N VAL A 599 21.31 3.44 0.28
CA VAL A 599 20.83 2.62 1.41
C VAL A 599 19.53 3.23 1.97
N GLY A 600 18.57 2.36 2.31
CA GLY A 600 17.22 2.78 2.67
C GLY A 600 16.40 3.32 1.49
N PHE A 601 16.72 2.94 0.24
CA PHE A 601 15.87 3.26 -0.91
C PHE A 601 14.45 2.71 -0.74
N ASP A 602 14.31 1.48 -0.23
CA ASP A 602 13.00 0.87 0.03
C ASP A 602 12.32 1.38 1.32
N ASP A 603 13.01 2.22 2.11
CA ASP A 603 12.45 2.90 3.29
C ASP A 603 11.74 4.19 2.86
N ALA A 604 10.41 4.12 2.77
CA ALA A 604 9.58 5.27 2.39
C ALA A 604 9.65 6.41 3.43
N GLY A 605 9.61 7.66 2.93
CA GLY A 605 9.86 8.87 3.73
C GLY A 605 8.93 9.04 4.94
N GLN A 606 9.50 9.41 6.09
CA GLN A 606 8.80 9.50 7.37
C GLN A 606 7.63 10.49 7.34
N LEU A 607 7.76 11.62 6.63
CA LEU A 607 6.69 12.60 6.51
C LEU A 607 5.70 12.21 5.40
N THR A 608 6.21 11.77 4.25
CA THR A 608 5.38 11.39 3.09
C THR A 608 4.49 10.17 3.39
N GLU A 609 4.99 9.15 4.10
CA GLU A 609 4.18 8.01 4.58
C GLU A 609 3.11 8.45 5.58
N GLN A 610 3.48 9.22 6.60
CA GLN A 610 2.53 9.61 7.67
C GLN A 610 1.39 10.45 7.11
N VAL A 611 1.66 11.39 6.19
CA VAL A 611 0.63 12.20 5.55
C VAL A 611 -0.16 11.40 4.51
N ARG A 612 0.45 10.46 3.76
CA ARG A 612 -0.31 9.56 2.87
C ARG A 612 -1.29 8.66 3.64
N ARG A 613 -0.95 8.27 4.88
CA ARG A 613 -1.82 7.49 5.78
C ARG A 613 -2.80 8.36 6.59
N LYS A 614 -2.46 9.63 6.87
CA LYS A 614 -3.27 10.60 7.61
C LYS A 614 -3.29 11.96 6.88
N PRO A 615 -4.00 12.08 5.73
CA PRO A 615 -4.05 13.32 4.94
C PRO A 615 -4.83 14.45 5.63
N TYR A 616 -5.53 14.14 6.72
CA TYR A 616 -6.23 15.08 7.59
C TYR A 616 -5.50 15.08 8.94
N SER A 617 -4.52 15.98 9.05
CA SER A 617 -3.57 16.01 10.16
C SER A 617 -3.08 17.43 10.46
N VAL A 618 -2.57 17.63 11.68
CA VAL A 618 -1.75 18.80 12.02
C VAL A 618 -0.29 18.39 11.89
N VAL A 619 0.45 19.02 10.98
CA VAL A 619 1.88 18.76 10.77
C VAL A 619 2.69 19.82 11.50
N LEU A 620 3.36 19.40 12.57
CA LEU A 620 4.20 20.26 13.42
C LEU A 620 5.67 20.09 13.06
N PHE A 621 6.27 21.16 12.54
CA PHE A 621 7.72 21.32 12.42
C PHE A 621 8.23 22.10 13.65
N ASP A 622 8.82 21.39 14.61
CA ASP A 622 9.23 21.98 15.89
C ASP A 622 10.65 22.55 15.81
N GLU A 623 10.85 23.78 16.28
CA GLU A 623 12.13 24.53 16.29
C GLU A 623 12.77 24.73 14.89
N ILE A 624 11.98 25.23 13.94
CA ILE A 624 12.33 25.35 12.50
C ILE A 624 13.61 26.15 12.20
N GLU A 625 14.05 27.04 13.09
CA GLU A 625 15.35 27.73 12.95
C GLU A 625 16.58 26.79 12.92
N LYS A 626 16.43 25.52 13.31
CA LYS A 626 17.51 24.52 13.30
C LYS A 626 17.65 23.75 11.98
N ALA A 627 16.62 23.73 11.14
CA ALA A 627 16.58 22.86 9.96
C ALA A 627 17.68 23.21 8.95
N HIS A 628 18.21 22.20 8.25
CA HIS A 628 19.09 22.43 7.10
C HIS A 628 18.37 23.23 6.02
N HIS A 629 19.11 24.08 5.29
CA HIS A 629 18.53 24.95 4.27
C HIS A 629 17.72 24.20 3.19
N ASP A 630 18.06 22.95 2.89
CA ASP A 630 17.34 22.14 1.91
C ASP A 630 15.94 21.69 2.37
N VAL A 631 15.68 21.62 3.68
CA VAL A 631 14.34 21.34 4.22
C VAL A 631 13.35 22.41 3.75
N PHE A 632 13.77 23.68 3.76
CA PHE A 632 12.92 24.80 3.34
C PHE A 632 12.52 24.72 1.86
N ASN A 633 13.30 24.06 1.00
CA ASN A 633 12.93 23.84 -0.41
C ASN A 633 11.74 22.86 -0.51
N LEU A 634 11.71 21.81 0.33
CA LEU A 634 10.57 20.90 0.44
C LEU A 634 9.36 21.60 1.07
N LEU A 635 9.59 22.44 2.10
CA LEU A 635 8.51 23.23 2.71
C LEU A 635 7.89 24.20 1.71
N LEU A 636 8.67 24.86 0.84
CA LEU A 636 8.16 25.73 -0.21
C LEU A 636 7.21 24.99 -1.16
N GLN A 637 7.62 23.83 -1.69
CA GLN A 637 6.77 23.00 -2.57
C GLN A 637 5.43 22.64 -1.89
N MET A 638 5.50 22.19 -0.64
CA MET A 638 4.34 21.80 0.17
C MET A 638 3.42 22.99 0.51
N LEU A 639 3.98 24.18 0.77
CA LEU A 639 3.22 25.40 1.09
C LEU A 639 2.59 26.06 -0.14
N ASP A 640 3.15 25.83 -1.34
CA ASP A 640 2.70 26.40 -2.61
C ASP A 640 1.65 25.54 -3.32
N ASP A 641 2.05 24.34 -3.73
CA ASP A 641 1.28 23.45 -4.60
C ASP A 641 0.40 22.47 -3.81
N GLY A 642 0.53 22.46 -2.47
CA GLY A 642 -0.14 21.51 -1.59
C GLY A 642 0.29 20.06 -1.79
N VAL A 643 1.37 19.80 -2.53
CA VAL A 643 1.84 18.46 -2.88
C VAL A 643 3.34 18.36 -2.65
N LEU A 644 3.77 17.33 -1.92
CA LEU A 644 5.19 16.94 -1.83
C LEU A 644 5.42 15.70 -2.69
N THR A 645 6.58 15.62 -3.35
CA THR A 645 6.97 14.45 -4.13
C THR A 645 8.02 13.67 -3.38
N ASP A 646 7.84 12.35 -3.23
CA ASP A 646 8.79 11.47 -2.56
C ASP A 646 9.95 11.04 -3.48
N SER A 647 10.93 10.31 -2.95
CA SER A 647 12.10 9.86 -3.70
C SER A 647 11.80 8.82 -4.81
N HIS A 648 10.63 8.19 -4.78
CA HIS A 648 10.14 7.27 -5.81
C HIS A 648 9.34 7.98 -6.91
N GLY A 649 8.95 9.24 -6.68
CA GLY A 649 8.10 10.03 -7.57
C GLY A 649 6.60 9.91 -7.26
N LEU A 650 6.22 9.43 -6.08
CA LEU A 650 4.83 9.47 -5.61
C LEU A 650 4.50 10.89 -5.12
N HIS A 651 3.31 11.37 -5.47
CA HIS A 651 2.78 12.66 -5.02
C HIS A 651 1.91 12.47 -3.77
N VAL A 652 2.25 13.13 -2.67
CA VAL A 652 1.50 13.13 -1.41
C VAL A 652 0.81 14.48 -1.23
N ASN A 653 -0.50 14.46 -0.98
CA ASN A 653 -1.33 15.66 -0.87
C ASN A 653 -1.41 16.17 0.59
N PHE A 654 -1.11 17.46 0.78
CA PHE A 654 -1.13 18.22 2.02
C PHE A 654 -2.24 19.28 2.07
N GLU A 655 -3.05 19.45 1.02
CA GLU A 655 -4.15 20.44 0.91
C GLU A 655 -5.07 20.46 2.15
N ASN A 656 -5.31 19.29 2.76
CA ASN A 656 -6.22 19.14 3.90
C ASN A 656 -5.50 19.19 5.28
N CYS A 657 -4.17 19.29 5.29
CA CYS A 657 -3.35 19.41 6.49
C CYS A 657 -3.33 20.85 7.03
N ILE A 658 -3.08 20.98 8.34
CA ILE A 658 -2.74 22.25 8.98
C ILE A 658 -1.24 22.20 9.32
N ILE A 659 -0.44 23.06 8.69
CA ILE A 659 1.01 23.12 8.90
C ILE A 659 1.34 24.17 9.95
N ILE A 660 2.06 23.79 11.00
CA ILE A 660 2.51 24.67 12.05
C ILE A 660 4.01 24.52 12.22
N MET A 661 4.74 25.64 12.15
CA MET A 661 6.19 25.71 12.31
C MET A 661 6.48 26.51 13.58
N THR A 662 7.02 25.90 14.63
CA THR A 662 7.38 26.65 15.85
C THR A 662 8.76 27.24 15.71
N SER A 663 8.95 28.46 16.21
CA SER A 663 10.27 29.09 16.30
C SER A 663 10.49 29.82 17.61
N ASN A 664 11.72 29.84 18.09
CA ASN A 664 12.16 30.67 19.23
C ASN A 664 12.83 31.98 18.78
N ALA A 665 12.80 32.31 17.48
CA ALA A 665 13.30 33.58 16.95
C ALA A 665 12.75 34.79 17.72
N GLY A 666 13.60 35.77 18.02
CA GLY A 666 13.23 36.98 18.79
C GLY A 666 12.98 36.76 20.29
N SER A 667 12.97 35.54 20.83
CA SER A 667 12.62 35.30 22.25
C SER A 667 13.73 35.65 23.26
N SER A 668 14.95 35.93 22.79
CA SER A 668 16.14 36.19 23.61
C SER A 668 16.37 37.68 23.91
N ALA A 669 15.66 38.57 23.22
CA ALA A 669 15.89 40.01 23.29
C ALA A 669 14.99 40.69 24.34
N LYS A 670 15.43 40.70 25.61
CA LYS A 670 15.26 41.93 26.38
C LYS A 670 16.09 43.00 25.68
N ALA A 671 15.43 43.95 25.02
CA ALA A 671 16.13 45.01 24.29
C ALA A 671 17.05 45.76 25.27
N ASN A 672 18.36 45.79 25.00
CA ASN A 672 19.35 46.60 25.73
C ASN A 672 19.23 48.10 25.40
N THR A 673 18.00 48.55 25.12
CA THR A 673 17.63 49.89 24.70
C THR A 673 16.93 50.57 25.87
N ILE A 674 17.66 51.44 26.56
CA ILE A 674 17.17 52.18 27.72
C ILE A 674 16.11 53.19 27.27
N GLY A 675 14.83 52.90 27.49
CA GLY A 675 13.72 53.76 27.07
C GLY A 675 12.36 53.37 27.64
N PHE A 676 11.51 54.36 27.90
CA PHE A 676 10.17 54.22 28.51
C PHE A 676 9.07 53.71 27.54
N PHE A 677 9.45 53.06 26.44
CA PHE A 677 8.52 52.69 25.34
C PHE A 677 8.50 51.18 25.00
N ASN A 678 9.21 50.33 25.75
CA ASN A 678 9.47 48.94 25.35
C ASN A 678 8.29 47.96 25.48
N ASP A 679 7.17 48.36 26.12
CA ASP A 679 6.00 47.49 26.36
C ASP A 679 4.87 47.63 25.31
N THR A 680 5.08 48.37 24.21
CA THR A 680 4.06 48.46 23.14
C THR A 680 4.06 47.21 22.26
N HIS A 681 2.86 46.69 21.99
CA HIS A 681 2.67 45.48 21.17
C HIS A 681 3.33 45.60 19.80
N GLU A 682 3.16 46.74 19.12
CA GLU A 682 3.75 47.06 17.81
C GLU A 682 5.29 46.95 17.80
N ALA A 683 5.97 47.32 18.89
CA ALA A 683 7.42 47.24 18.99
C ALA A 683 7.89 45.77 19.12
N MET A 684 7.13 44.94 19.84
CA MET A 684 7.37 43.49 19.91
C MET A 684 7.15 42.83 18.54
N GLU A 685 6.10 43.20 17.81
CA GLU A 685 5.86 42.69 16.45
C GLU A 685 6.97 43.07 15.48
N GLN A 686 7.40 44.34 15.46
CA GLN A 686 8.50 44.81 14.60
C GLN A 686 9.82 44.09 14.93
N HIS A 687 10.09 43.82 16.21
CA HIS A 687 11.27 43.06 16.60
C HIS A 687 11.20 41.60 16.13
N VAL A 688 10.06 40.92 16.35
CA VAL A 688 9.83 39.54 15.88
C VAL A 688 9.94 39.45 14.36
N GLN A 689 9.30 40.36 13.61
CA GLN A 689 9.41 40.41 12.15
C GLN A 689 10.85 40.63 11.67
N SER A 690 11.67 41.37 12.43
CA SER A 690 13.09 41.58 12.09
C SER A 690 13.89 40.29 12.30
N ALA A 691 13.75 39.65 13.47
CA ALA A 691 14.41 38.38 13.77
C ALA A 691 14.01 37.26 12.78
N LEU A 692 12.74 37.21 12.36
CA LEU A 692 12.28 36.28 11.32
C LEU A 692 12.94 36.54 9.95
N LYS A 693 13.13 37.80 9.55
CA LYS A 693 13.78 38.17 8.28
C LYS A 693 15.30 37.98 8.29
N GLU A 694 15.92 37.94 9.47
CA GLU A 694 17.32 37.55 9.66
C GLU A 694 17.50 36.02 9.62
N THR A 695 16.54 35.27 10.19
CA THR A 695 16.61 33.79 10.28
C THR A 695 16.14 33.10 8.99
N PHE A 696 15.09 33.62 8.34
CA PHE A 696 14.41 32.97 7.23
C PHE A 696 14.37 33.85 5.97
N ARG A 697 14.48 33.21 4.80
CA ARG A 697 14.41 33.89 3.50
C ARG A 697 13.02 34.52 3.31
N PRO A 698 12.90 35.76 2.79
CA PRO A 698 11.60 36.40 2.55
C PRO A 698 10.65 35.58 1.67
N GLU A 699 11.19 34.78 0.75
CA GLU A 699 10.42 33.85 -0.09
C GLU A 699 9.59 32.86 0.73
N PHE A 700 10.18 32.24 1.75
CA PHE A 700 9.50 31.29 2.66
C PHE A 700 8.44 32.01 3.51
N LEU A 701 8.79 33.15 4.10
CA LEU A 701 7.86 33.96 4.89
C LEU A 701 6.64 34.43 4.08
N ASN A 702 6.77 34.60 2.76
CA ASN A 702 5.68 34.99 1.87
C ASN A 702 4.75 33.83 1.45
N ARG A 703 5.07 32.56 1.73
CA ARG A 703 4.19 31.41 1.41
C ARG A 703 3.30 30.97 2.58
N VAL A 704 3.76 31.25 3.80
CA VAL A 704 3.02 31.04 5.04
C VAL A 704 1.82 32.00 5.10
N ASP A 705 0.65 31.52 5.52
CA ASP A 705 -0.57 32.34 5.55
C ASP A 705 -0.59 33.33 6.73
N GLU A 706 -0.06 32.93 7.91
CA GLU A 706 -0.06 33.81 9.09
C GLU A 706 1.13 33.56 10.05
N THR A 707 1.61 34.61 10.71
CA THR A 707 2.63 34.52 11.77
C THR A 707 1.98 34.86 13.12
N ILE A 708 2.05 33.94 14.05
CA ILE A 708 1.35 33.98 15.34
C ILE A 708 2.35 34.22 16.46
N ILE A 709 2.17 35.30 17.22
CA ILE A 709 3.11 35.73 18.27
C ILE A 709 2.56 35.39 19.64
N PHE A 710 3.29 34.57 20.39
CA PHE A 710 2.94 34.14 21.74
C PHE A 710 3.59 35.04 22.79
N LYS A 711 2.82 35.46 23.79
CA LYS A 711 3.25 36.37 24.86
C LYS A 711 3.73 35.59 26.08
N SER A 712 4.58 36.21 26.92
CA SER A 712 4.99 35.61 28.19
C SER A 712 3.81 35.50 29.15
N LEU A 713 3.65 34.31 29.76
CA LEU A 713 2.52 34.01 30.64
C LEU A 713 2.56 34.86 31.93
N LYS A 714 1.41 35.41 32.31
CA LYS A 714 1.23 36.14 33.58
C LYS A 714 1.04 35.14 34.75
N PRO A 715 1.36 35.52 36.00
CA PRO A 715 1.16 34.65 37.17
C PRO A 715 -0.28 34.11 37.32
N GLU A 716 -1.29 34.91 36.97
CA GLU A 716 -2.70 34.50 36.99
C GLU A 716 -3.05 33.44 35.93
N GLU A 717 -2.39 33.48 34.78
CA GLU A 717 -2.57 32.51 33.69
C GLU A 717 -1.93 31.18 34.08
N ILE A 718 -0.71 31.20 34.62
CA ILE A 718 -0.03 30.03 35.17
C ILE A 718 -0.86 29.39 36.28
N ARG A 719 -1.50 30.21 37.12
CA ARG A 719 -2.42 29.72 38.17
C ARG A 719 -3.65 29.01 37.61
N LYS A 720 -4.15 29.38 36.43
CA LYS A 720 -5.19 28.63 35.71
C LYS A 720 -4.62 27.33 35.11
N ILE A 721 -3.42 27.34 34.54
CA ILE A 721 -2.76 26.14 33.99
C ILE A 721 -2.55 25.07 35.09
N VAL A 722 -2.23 25.46 36.33
CA VAL A 722 -2.22 24.53 37.48
C VAL A 722 -3.57 23.82 37.67
N ASN A 723 -4.70 24.52 37.51
CA ASN A 723 -6.03 23.92 37.61
C ASN A 723 -6.39 23.00 36.44
N ILE A 724 -5.67 23.07 35.31
CA ILE A 724 -5.81 22.13 34.21
C ILE A 724 -4.98 20.88 34.52
N MET A 725 -3.66 21.04 34.72
CA MET A 725 -2.72 19.92 34.90
C MET A 725 -2.90 19.10 36.19
N ILE A 726 -3.65 19.61 37.17
CA ILE A 726 -4.05 18.84 38.36
C ILE A 726 -5.28 17.96 38.13
N LYS A 727 -6.06 18.18 37.05
CA LYS A 727 -7.21 17.33 36.72
C LYS A 727 -6.76 15.89 36.49
N ASP A 728 -5.68 15.69 35.74
CA ASP A 728 -5.09 14.38 35.44
C ASP A 728 -4.85 13.56 36.72
N VAL A 729 -4.27 14.22 37.72
CA VAL A 729 -3.99 13.65 39.05
C VAL A 729 -5.28 13.34 39.82
N PHE A 730 -6.34 14.14 39.63
CA PHE A 730 -7.63 13.91 40.24
C PHE A 730 -8.43 12.79 39.55
N SER A 731 -8.37 12.63 38.22
CA SER A 731 -8.92 11.45 37.54
C SER A 731 -8.30 10.15 38.05
N SER A 732 -6.98 10.09 38.20
CA SER A 732 -6.29 8.91 38.76
C SER A 732 -6.51 8.69 40.27
N LEU A 733 -7.16 9.63 40.96
CA LEU A 733 -7.68 9.46 42.32
C LEU A 733 -9.16 9.04 42.31
N ASP A 734 -10.01 9.60 41.43
CA ASP A 734 -11.42 9.22 41.26
C ASP A 734 -11.58 7.78 40.73
N GLU A 735 -10.67 7.32 39.87
CA GLU A 735 -10.51 5.90 39.48
C GLU A 735 -10.30 4.98 40.70
N LYS A 736 -9.64 5.50 41.75
CA LYS A 736 -9.40 4.84 43.04
C LYS A 736 -10.47 5.19 44.08
N HIS A 737 -11.55 5.84 43.65
CA HIS A 737 -12.69 6.31 44.45
C HIS A 737 -12.35 7.38 45.52
N ILE A 738 -11.23 8.09 45.36
CA ILE A 738 -10.77 9.15 46.26
C ILE A 738 -11.03 10.52 45.60
N LYS A 739 -11.97 11.31 46.12
CA LYS A 739 -12.25 12.64 45.56
C LYS A 739 -11.14 13.64 45.89
N GLY A 740 -10.38 14.06 44.88
CA GLY A 740 -9.29 15.04 45.01
C GLY A 740 -9.77 16.49 45.09
N SER A 741 -9.02 17.35 45.80
CA SER A 741 -9.25 18.79 45.82
C SER A 741 -7.96 19.58 46.15
N LEU A 742 -7.78 20.74 45.51
CA LEU A 742 -6.62 21.64 45.70
C LEU A 742 -7.08 22.94 46.35
N THR A 743 -6.43 23.41 47.42
CA THR A 743 -6.72 24.75 47.96
C THR A 743 -6.17 25.86 47.08
N LYS A 744 -6.66 27.09 47.30
CA LYS A 744 -6.05 28.28 46.70
C LYS A 744 -4.55 28.35 47.02
N ALA A 745 -4.19 28.28 48.31
CA ALA A 745 -2.79 28.38 48.76
C ALA A 745 -1.86 27.31 48.15
N ALA A 746 -2.32 26.06 48.00
CA ALA A 746 -1.53 25.02 47.34
C ALA A 746 -1.32 25.30 45.85
N GLY A 747 -2.36 25.67 45.11
CA GLY A 747 -2.23 25.96 43.68
C GLY A 747 -1.50 27.28 43.38
N ASP A 748 -1.63 28.29 44.25
CA ASP A 748 -0.86 29.53 44.18
C ASP A 748 0.63 29.22 44.36
N ARG A 749 0.98 28.38 45.35
CA ARG A 749 2.37 27.95 45.58
C ARG A 749 2.92 27.04 44.48
N LEU A 750 2.09 26.19 43.86
CA LEU A 750 2.50 25.40 42.68
C LEU A 750 2.79 26.31 41.48
N ALA A 751 2.03 27.38 41.28
CA ALA A 751 2.30 28.37 40.23
C ALA A 751 3.62 29.13 40.49
N GLU A 752 3.91 29.50 41.74
CA GLU A 752 5.20 30.11 42.13
C GLU A 752 6.40 29.18 41.90
N ILE A 753 6.27 27.88 42.22
CA ILE A 753 7.37 26.90 42.09
C ILE A 753 7.58 26.46 40.62
N GLY A 754 6.50 26.41 39.84
CA GLY A 754 6.50 25.91 38.46
C GLY A 754 6.64 26.99 37.38
N TYR A 755 6.80 28.26 37.75
CA TYR A 755 7.10 29.36 36.83
C TYR A 755 8.60 29.65 36.77
N ASP A 756 9.09 29.93 35.57
CA ASP A 756 10.42 30.47 35.31
C ASP A 756 10.33 31.52 34.17
N GLU A 757 11.02 32.66 34.31
CA GLU A 757 10.94 33.77 33.35
C GLU A 757 11.43 33.38 31.94
N LYS A 758 12.34 32.39 31.85
CA LYS A 758 12.97 31.90 30.61
C LYS A 758 12.30 30.64 30.07
N TYR A 759 11.79 29.77 30.95
CA TYR A 759 11.19 28.48 30.60
C TYR A 759 9.66 28.42 30.71
N GLY A 760 9.01 29.54 31.06
CA GLY A 760 7.55 29.67 31.09
C GLY A 760 6.91 28.71 32.11
N ALA A 761 5.87 27.99 31.67
CA ALA A 761 5.21 26.95 32.46
C ALA A 761 5.85 25.55 32.30
N ARG A 762 6.97 25.41 31.59
CA ARG A 762 7.65 24.10 31.40
C ARG A 762 8.06 23.42 32.72
N PRO A 763 8.46 24.12 33.81
CA PRO A 763 8.72 23.48 35.10
C PRO A 763 7.47 22.93 35.81
N LEU A 764 6.25 23.35 35.41
CA LEU A 764 5.03 23.11 36.16
C LEU A 764 4.66 21.62 36.33
N ARG A 765 4.84 20.77 35.29
CA ARG A 765 4.64 19.31 35.41
C ARG A 765 5.60 18.70 36.44
N LYS A 766 6.85 19.14 36.48
CA LYS A 766 7.85 18.68 37.47
C LYS A 766 7.51 19.17 38.87
N ALA A 767 7.00 20.40 39.00
CA ALA A 767 6.53 20.94 40.27
C ALA A 767 5.32 20.14 40.80
N ILE A 768 4.33 19.85 39.96
CA ILE A 768 3.18 19.00 40.34
C ILE A 768 3.66 17.58 40.68
N ARG A 769 4.51 16.96 39.86
CA ARG A 769 5.01 15.60 40.14
C ARG A 769 5.69 15.51 41.50
N SER A 770 6.74 16.29 41.74
CA SER A 770 7.55 16.13 42.96
C SER A 770 7.03 16.85 44.20
N ASN A 771 5.88 17.54 44.14
CA ASN A 771 5.19 18.04 45.33
C ASN A 771 3.84 17.34 45.58
N ILE A 772 3.23 16.73 44.56
CA ILE A 772 1.92 16.08 44.63
C ILE A 772 2.00 14.60 44.24
N GLU A 773 2.32 14.27 42.99
CA GLU A 773 2.21 12.89 42.45
C GLU A 773 3.16 11.90 43.17
N ASP A 774 4.39 12.33 43.45
CA ASP A 774 5.40 11.55 44.16
C ASP A 774 4.92 11.26 45.62
N PRO A 775 4.55 12.26 46.46
CA PRO A 775 3.93 12.00 47.78
C PRO A 775 2.61 11.21 47.78
N LEU A 776 1.74 11.40 46.77
CA LEU A 776 0.50 10.61 46.65
C LEU A 776 0.81 9.13 46.41
N SER A 777 1.88 8.84 45.64
CA SER A 777 2.35 7.48 45.39
C SER A 777 2.90 6.84 46.67
N ASP A 778 3.71 7.56 47.45
CA ASP A 778 4.17 7.12 48.78
C ASP A 778 2.99 6.84 49.73
N MET A 779 2.00 7.74 49.79
CA MET A 779 0.80 7.56 50.62
C MET A 779 -0.10 6.41 50.14
N PHE A 780 -0.07 6.06 48.86
CA PHE A 780 -0.75 4.88 48.33
C PHE A 780 -0.02 3.59 48.74
N LEU A 781 1.30 3.51 48.49
CA LEU A 781 2.13 2.33 48.77
C LEU A 781 2.24 2.03 50.27
N THR A 782 2.29 3.05 51.13
CA THR A 782 2.27 2.89 52.59
C THR A 782 0.87 2.59 53.16
N GLY A 783 -0.17 2.53 52.33
CA GLY A 783 -1.55 2.27 52.75
C GLY A 783 -2.23 3.45 53.46
N ALA A 784 -1.61 4.63 53.52
CA ALA A 784 -2.17 5.83 54.15
C ALA A 784 -3.42 6.36 53.43
N LEU A 785 -3.59 6.07 52.13
CA LEU A 785 -4.80 6.34 51.35
C LEU A 785 -5.90 5.26 51.48
N LYS A 786 -5.69 4.20 52.26
CA LYS A 786 -6.70 3.15 52.43
C LYS A 786 -7.93 3.67 53.18
N ASP A 787 -9.11 3.34 52.66
CA ASP A 787 -10.43 3.75 53.17
C ASP A 787 -10.66 5.27 53.17
N VAL A 788 -9.96 6.03 52.31
CA VAL A 788 -10.12 7.49 52.13
C VAL A 788 -11.21 7.77 51.09
N ALA A 789 -12.18 8.62 51.44
CA ALA A 789 -13.26 9.05 50.55
C ALA A 789 -12.94 10.38 49.83
N THR A 790 -12.23 11.27 50.51
CA THR A 790 -11.89 12.61 50.01
C THR A 790 -10.50 12.99 50.46
N LEU A 791 -9.74 13.62 49.57
CA LEU A 791 -8.38 14.08 49.80
C LEU A 791 -8.28 15.58 49.47
N LYS A 792 -7.72 16.36 50.40
CA LYS A 792 -7.54 17.80 50.25
C LYS A 792 -6.08 18.19 50.37
N ILE A 793 -5.55 18.72 49.27
CA ILE A 793 -4.16 19.17 49.15
C ILE A 793 -4.11 20.65 49.52
N ASP A 794 -3.36 20.98 50.57
CA ASP A 794 -3.16 22.34 51.05
C ASP A 794 -1.65 22.67 51.20
N PHE A 795 -1.31 23.95 51.32
CA PHE A 795 0.06 24.39 51.59
C PHE A 795 0.09 25.23 52.87
N ARG A 796 0.70 24.69 53.94
CA ARG A 796 0.77 25.32 55.26
C ARG A 796 2.16 25.09 55.86
N ARG A 797 2.66 26.07 56.65
CA ARG A 797 3.97 25.99 57.33
C ARG A 797 5.16 25.65 56.39
N GLY A 798 5.10 26.10 55.13
CA GLY A 798 6.17 25.88 54.16
C GLY A 798 6.21 24.49 53.50
N LYS A 799 5.19 23.65 53.71
CA LYS A 799 5.09 22.31 53.10
C LYS A 799 3.69 22.07 52.52
N PHE A 800 3.61 21.19 51.53
CA PHE A 800 2.35 20.61 51.10
C PHE A 800 1.85 19.61 52.16
N VAL A 801 0.53 19.58 52.36
CA VAL A 801 -0.17 18.81 53.39
C VAL A 801 -1.38 18.14 52.75
N PHE A 802 -1.57 16.87 53.08
CA PHE A 802 -2.59 15.99 52.50
C PHE A 802 -3.64 15.66 53.57
N ASP A 803 -4.65 16.52 53.71
CA ASP A 803 -5.76 16.34 54.66
C ASP A 803 -6.69 15.21 54.13
N THR A 804 -6.67 14.03 54.74
CA THR A 804 -7.51 12.87 54.37
C THR A 804 -8.83 12.84 55.16
N ILE A 805 -9.93 12.48 54.48
CA ILE A 805 -11.23 12.18 55.09
C ILE A 805 -11.59 10.74 54.76
N LYS A 806 -11.70 9.89 55.78
CA LYS A 806 -12.07 8.48 55.60
C LYS A 806 -13.55 8.27 55.31
N VAL A 807 -13.86 7.20 54.60
CA VAL A 807 -15.21 6.64 54.51
C VAL A 807 -15.70 6.36 55.93
N LYS A 808 -16.92 6.77 56.26
CA LYS A 808 -17.59 6.25 57.47
C LYS A 808 -18.07 4.83 57.17
N THR A 809 -17.42 3.84 57.75
CA THR A 809 -18.03 2.53 57.98
C THR A 809 -19.12 2.69 59.04
N GLU A 810 -20.32 2.21 58.73
CA GLU A 810 -21.34 1.85 59.73
C GLU A 810 -21.19 0.37 60.11
#